data_AF-A0A167X1E0-F1
#
_entry.id   AF-A0A167X1E0-F1
#
_cell.length_a   1.000
_cell.length_b   1.000
_cell.length_c   1.000
_cell.angle_alpha   90.00
_cell.angle_beta   90.00
_cell.angle_gamma   90.00
#
_symmetry.space_group_name_H-M   'P 1'
#
loop_
_entity.id
_entity.type
_entity.pdbx_description
1 polymer ?
#
loop_
_entity_poly.entity_id
_entity_poly.type
_entity_poly.pdbx_seq_one_letter_code
_entity_poly.pdbx_strand_id
1 'polypeptide(L)'
;MPGRGLLCRAIHAAIPAPPCCCRTSSALTLSSVSVLFGVSTTAAGGRYPTSRTATTTRSMSSSSHKNNGVGAHEQQQKQHDDPGYTLAALPKTWRFTRALPPDPKFPTPAASHSASRDQLGPRLVRGALFTWVRPEHQDDPELLAVSPAALRDLGIKPSEAATDDFRETAAGNILWGWDEGRRTGASAGAVNGTACEGEKTDDQIEDDKIEDNKNACYPWAQCYGGFQFGQWAGQLGDGRAISLFEVPVPSSSPLSSPARASYELQLKGAGITPYSRFADGRAVLRSSIREFVVSEALHALGIPSTRALALTLLPHERVHRERLEPGAIVARFAETWLRLGTFDLLPRLYREVVRRNARTVARWQAYGFMNGVLNTDNTSLLGLSLDFGPFAFLDNFDPAYTPNHDDQFLRYSYRNQPSVVWWNLVRFGEALGELLAAGPRVDDPRFVEAGLAALAKADVAAGYGGGTGDGNGVAAAADAASSSPGNGDAAASQPAEDAVEKVLADLASRAEAVIMHAGDEYKSVFIAEYKRLFAARLGLSPLPPPPPTTENTDEADTETMDPLVTGLLDVMEELELDFNLFFRRLSTVRTADLVTEEGRRETANRFFYREGLTGLNDAETGRQRITDWLAQWRDRVREDSSQGGEHVDEDKEQARIRAMKAVNPNFIPRGWILDEVIRRVEKEGERDVLRRIMHMALHPFADSWDGQEFDGEVYHGDAEEETRWTQDVPRESRAMQCSCSS
;
A
#
# COMPACT_ATOMS: atom_id res chain seq x y z
N MET A 1 -14.12 16.85 -24.70
CA MET A 1 -13.67 17.47 -23.43
C MET A 1 -12.18 17.76 -23.54
N PRO A 2 -11.69 18.98 -23.26
CA PRO A 2 -10.26 19.30 -23.31
C PRO A 2 -9.59 18.86 -22.00
N GLY A 3 -8.86 17.74 -22.02
CA GLY A 3 -8.20 17.20 -20.82
C GLY A 3 -7.16 16.11 -21.04
N ARG A 4 -6.96 15.64 -22.28
CA ARG A 4 -6.17 14.42 -22.56
C ARG A 4 -4.65 14.66 -22.61
N GLY A 5 -4.18 15.87 -22.92
CA GLY A 5 -2.74 16.20 -22.97
C GLY A 5 -2.06 16.46 -21.62
N LEU A 6 -2.83 16.58 -20.53
CA LEU A 6 -2.33 16.86 -19.18
C LEU A 6 -1.74 15.64 -18.48
N LEU A 7 -2.15 14.47 -18.93
CA LEU A 7 -1.93 13.18 -18.32
C LEU A 7 -0.52 12.62 -18.59
N CYS A 8 0.03 12.80 -19.80
CA CYS A 8 1.41 12.39 -20.12
C CYS A 8 2.45 13.11 -19.26
N ARG A 9 2.19 14.38 -18.88
CA ARG A 9 3.11 15.17 -18.03
C ARG A 9 3.13 14.68 -16.58
N ALA A 10 1.98 14.23 -16.06
CA ALA A 10 1.87 13.69 -14.71
C ALA A 10 2.63 12.37 -14.53
N ILE A 11 2.59 11.50 -15.55
CA ILE A 11 3.26 10.20 -15.51
C ILE A 11 4.79 10.35 -15.59
N HIS A 12 5.29 11.23 -16.46
CA HIS A 12 6.72 11.51 -16.57
C HIS A 12 7.31 12.16 -15.31
N ALA A 13 6.50 12.89 -14.54
CA ALA A 13 6.92 13.47 -13.27
C ALA A 13 6.97 12.44 -12.12
N ALA A 14 6.17 11.37 -12.18
CA ALA A 14 5.94 10.46 -11.06
C ALA A 14 6.63 9.08 -11.16
N ILE A 15 6.99 8.59 -12.36
CA ILE A 15 7.52 7.22 -12.53
C ILE A 15 8.71 7.19 -13.52
N PRO A 16 9.94 6.91 -13.07
CA PRO A 16 11.05 6.62 -13.98
C PRO A 16 10.91 5.23 -14.63
N ALA A 17 11.09 5.14 -15.94
CA ALA A 17 10.84 3.94 -16.75
C ALA A 17 11.96 2.88 -16.64
N PRO A 18 11.65 1.57 -16.58
CA PRO A 18 12.64 0.48 -16.69
C PRO A 18 12.81 -0.05 -18.15
N PRO A 19 13.96 -0.68 -18.49
CA PRO A 19 14.26 -1.17 -19.84
C PRO A 19 13.52 -2.48 -20.21
N CYS A 20 13.06 -2.58 -21.46
CA CYS A 20 12.24 -3.68 -22.00
C CYS A 20 13.04 -4.91 -22.47
N CYS A 21 12.55 -6.12 -22.20
CA CYS A 21 12.93 -7.36 -22.90
C CYS A 21 11.66 -8.08 -23.42
N CYS A 22 11.58 -8.32 -24.72
CA CYS A 22 10.47 -9.01 -25.40
C CYS A 22 10.87 -10.45 -25.77
N ARG A 23 9.97 -11.43 -25.63
CA ARG A 23 9.91 -12.65 -26.46
C ARG A 23 8.49 -13.24 -26.45
N THR A 24 8.18 -13.88 -27.58
CA THR A 24 6.88 -14.17 -28.23
C THR A 24 6.09 -15.33 -27.63
N SER A 25 4.75 -15.26 -27.68
CA SER A 25 3.83 -16.36 -27.32
C SER A 25 2.89 -16.70 -28.50
N SER A 26 2.55 -17.99 -28.60
CA SER A 26 1.68 -18.59 -29.63
C SER A 26 0.25 -18.79 -29.08
N ALA A 27 -0.74 -18.71 -29.96
CA ALA A 27 -2.17 -18.67 -29.66
C ALA A 27 -2.80 -20.05 -29.38
N LEU A 28 -3.74 -20.11 -28.42
CA LEU A 28 -4.76 -21.16 -28.27
C LEU A 28 -6.06 -20.57 -27.68
N THR A 29 -7.20 -21.03 -28.20
CA THR A 29 -8.54 -20.47 -28.04
C THR A 29 -9.36 -21.10 -26.90
N LEU A 30 -10.19 -20.25 -26.28
CA LEU A 30 -11.08 -20.44 -25.12
C LEU A 30 -12.25 -21.43 -25.29
N SER A 31 -12.63 -22.07 -24.18
CA SER A 31 -14.05 -22.23 -23.78
C SER A 31 -14.22 -22.50 -22.26
N SER A 32 -15.03 -21.64 -21.64
CA SER A 32 -15.94 -21.87 -20.49
C SER A 32 -15.41 -22.01 -19.06
N VAL A 33 -15.63 -20.96 -18.25
CA VAL A 33 -15.59 -20.98 -16.78
C VAL A 33 -17.01 -21.12 -16.23
N SER A 34 -17.30 -22.27 -15.62
CA SER A 34 -18.29 -22.44 -14.53
C SER A 34 -18.12 -23.83 -13.92
N VAL A 35 -18.16 -23.89 -12.58
CA VAL A 35 -18.17 -25.07 -11.70
C VAL A 35 -16.79 -25.70 -11.41
N LEU A 36 -16.41 -25.72 -10.11
CA LEU A 36 -15.95 -26.89 -9.32
C LEU A 36 -14.92 -26.52 -8.24
N PHE A 37 -15.41 -26.25 -7.01
CA PHE A 37 -14.70 -26.63 -5.79
C PHE A 37 -15.31 -27.98 -5.34
N GLY A 38 -14.58 -29.10 -5.46
CA GLY A 38 -15.00 -30.37 -4.82
C GLY A 38 -14.48 -31.70 -5.42
N VAL A 39 -13.68 -32.40 -4.62
CA VAL A 39 -13.56 -33.87 -4.39
C VAL A 39 -12.86 -34.79 -5.43
N SER A 40 -11.60 -35.14 -5.09
CA SER A 40 -10.92 -36.46 -4.99
C SER A 40 -11.12 -37.59 -6.04
N THR A 41 -10.02 -38.15 -6.56
CA THR A 41 -9.65 -39.60 -6.44
C THR A 41 -8.28 -39.97 -7.07
N THR A 42 -7.37 -40.45 -6.21
CA THR A 42 -6.38 -41.56 -6.34
C THR A 42 -5.73 -41.95 -7.69
N ALA A 43 -4.39 -41.93 -7.77
CA ALA A 43 -3.48 -43.11 -7.64
C ALA A 43 -2.18 -43.10 -8.50
N ALA A 44 -1.09 -43.48 -7.82
CA ALA A 44 0.00 -44.39 -8.23
C ALA A 44 1.07 -43.99 -9.29
N GLY A 45 2.25 -43.58 -8.79
CA GLY A 45 3.42 -44.47 -8.65
C GLY A 45 4.33 -44.71 -9.88
N GLY A 46 5.60 -44.28 -9.79
CA GLY A 46 6.67 -44.76 -10.67
C GLY A 46 8.06 -44.16 -10.35
N ARG A 47 8.98 -45.02 -9.90
CA ARG A 47 10.36 -44.72 -9.44
C ARG A 47 11.39 -44.62 -10.58
N TYR A 48 12.56 -44.03 -10.27
CA TYR A 48 13.97 -44.35 -10.67
C TYR A 48 14.80 -43.07 -11.03
N PRO A 49 16.15 -43.08 -11.02
CA PRO A 49 16.96 -42.81 -9.83
C PRO A 49 18.11 -41.77 -10.02
N THR A 50 18.62 -41.31 -8.88
CA THR A 50 19.98 -40.85 -8.53
C THR A 50 21.07 -40.64 -9.60
N SER A 51 21.76 -39.48 -9.52
CA SER A 51 23.23 -39.35 -9.66
C SER A 51 23.68 -37.94 -9.24
N ARG A 52 24.25 -37.78 -8.03
CA ARG A 52 25.70 -37.61 -7.75
C ARG A 52 26.32 -36.28 -8.22
N THR A 53 26.45 -35.33 -7.28
CA THR A 53 27.72 -34.87 -6.63
C THR A 53 28.63 -33.95 -7.45
N ALA A 54 28.86 -32.73 -6.95
CA ALA A 54 30.20 -32.22 -6.69
C ALA A 54 30.14 -30.98 -5.78
N THR A 55 30.63 -31.18 -4.56
CA THR A 55 30.92 -30.18 -3.53
C THR A 55 32.16 -29.38 -3.93
N THR A 56 32.21 -28.08 -3.64
CA THR A 56 33.49 -27.40 -3.40
C THR A 56 33.32 -26.44 -2.22
N THR A 57 33.91 -26.87 -1.10
CA THR A 57 34.13 -26.16 0.14
C THR A 57 35.18 -25.07 -0.03
N ARG A 58 35.02 -23.95 0.69
CA ARG A 58 36.15 -23.06 1.02
C ARG A 58 36.05 -22.60 2.48
N SER A 59 37.11 -22.95 3.21
CA SER A 59 37.34 -22.76 4.63
C SER A 59 37.68 -21.31 5.00
N MET A 60 37.16 -20.86 6.14
CA MET A 60 37.62 -19.68 6.88
C MET A 60 38.81 -20.02 7.77
N SER A 61 39.74 -19.07 7.92
CA SER A 61 40.78 -19.09 8.95
C SER A 61 40.62 -17.88 9.88
N SER A 62 40.61 -18.18 11.16
CA SER A 62 40.52 -17.28 12.31
C SER A 62 41.85 -16.59 12.63
N SER A 63 41.79 -15.45 13.32
CA SER A 63 42.90 -14.96 14.15
C SER A 63 42.34 -14.14 15.31
N SER A 64 42.51 -14.69 16.51
CA SER A 64 42.27 -14.09 17.81
C SER A 64 43.44 -13.20 18.23
N HIS A 65 43.20 -12.13 18.99
CA HIS A 65 44.18 -11.57 19.94
C HIS A 65 43.45 -10.90 21.13
N LYS A 66 43.87 -11.25 22.34
CA LYS A 66 43.50 -10.65 23.63
C LYS A 66 44.60 -9.70 24.07
N ASN A 67 44.29 -8.58 24.72
CA ASN A 67 44.85 -8.26 26.05
C ASN A 67 44.18 -7.09 26.78
N ASN A 68 44.22 -7.20 28.11
CA ASN A 68 43.63 -6.33 29.14
C ASN A 68 44.39 -5.02 29.39
N GLY A 69 43.68 -4.01 29.89
CA GLY A 69 44.24 -2.85 30.60
C GLY A 69 43.18 -2.14 31.44
N VAL A 70 43.39 -2.06 32.76
CA VAL A 70 42.54 -1.39 33.76
C VAL A 70 42.92 0.09 33.85
N GLY A 71 41.95 1.01 33.85
CA GLY A 71 42.17 2.45 34.02
C GLY A 71 40.89 3.21 34.38
N ALA A 72 41.04 4.11 35.35
CA ALA A 72 40.04 4.86 36.11
C ALA A 72 38.94 5.61 35.34
N HIS A 73 37.80 5.78 36.03
CA HIS A 73 36.63 6.58 35.69
C HIS A 73 36.94 8.03 35.29
N GLU A 74 36.63 8.36 34.03
CA GLU A 74 36.09 9.66 33.60
C GLU A 74 34.98 9.35 32.59
N GLN A 75 33.72 9.54 32.99
CA GLN A 75 32.59 9.48 32.06
C GLN A 75 32.64 10.74 31.19
N GLN A 76 33.43 10.70 30.13
CA GLN A 76 33.18 11.54 28.96
C GLN A 76 31.84 11.08 28.36
N GLN A 77 30.80 11.90 28.55
CA GLN A 77 29.61 11.83 27.71
C GLN A 77 30.07 11.93 26.26
N LYS A 78 30.05 10.81 25.55
CA LYS A 78 30.09 10.82 24.10
C LYS A 78 28.87 11.61 23.66
N GLN A 79 29.08 12.80 23.08
CA GLN A 79 28.09 13.43 22.22
C GLN A 79 27.73 12.38 21.16
N HIS A 80 26.56 11.78 21.32
CA HIS A 80 25.95 11.04 20.22
C HIS A 80 25.57 12.12 19.20
N ASP A 81 26.21 12.10 18.03
CA ASP A 81 25.76 12.94 16.91
C ASP A 81 24.30 12.57 16.64
N ASP A 82 23.41 13.57 16.74
CA ASP A 82 21.99 13.45 16.46
C ASP A 82 21.76 13.58 14.94
N PRO A 83 21.64 12.46 14.20
CA PRO A 83 21.73 12.47 12.75
C PRO A 83 20.43 13.00 12.12
N GLY A 84 20.56 13.74 11.02
CA GLY A 84 19.43 14.26 10.25
C GLY A 84 19.43 15.79 10.12
N TYR A 85 18.33 16.34 9.64
CA TYR A 85 18.10 17.77 9.48
C TYR A 85 17.05 18.30 10.47
N THR A 86 17.17 19.56 10.86
CA THR A 86 16.05 20.31 11.43
C THR A 86 15.01 20.56 10.34
N LEU A 87 13.76 20.85 10.68
CA LEU A 87 12.74 21.16 9.68
C LEU A 87 13.12 22.38 8.85
N ALA A 88 13.80 23.38 9.43
CA ALA A 88 14.30 24.53 8.68
C ALA A 88 15.34 24.13 7.61
N ALA A 89 16.26 23.23 7.95
CA ALA A 89 17.34 22.79 7.05
C ALA A 89 16.96 21.61 6.14
N LEU A 90 15.81 20.97 6.39
CA LEU A 90 15.35 19.82 5.63
C LEU A 90 15.16 20.20 4.15
N PRO A 91 15.74 19.47 3.19
CA PRO A 91 15.55 19.75 1.77
C PRO A 91 14.08 19.52 1.39
N LYS A 92 13.44 20.54 0.80
CA LYS A 92 12.02 20.50 0.41
C LYS A 92 11.86 20.77 -1.08
N THR A 93 10.91 20.07 -1.72
CA THR A 93 10.55 20.30 -3.12
C THR A 93 9.03 20.39 -3.31
N TRP A 94 8.63 20.93 -4.46
CA TRP A 94 7.24 21.05 -4.92
C TRP A 94 7.13 20.59 -6.37
N ARG A 95 7.67 19.41 -6.68
CA ARG A 95 7.71 18.85 -8.03
C ARG A 95 6.32 18.57 -8.57
N PHE A 96 5.44 18.02 -7.72
CA PHE A 96 4.04 17.75 -8.07
C PHE A 96 3.34 18.99 -8.63
N THR A 97 3.34 20.11 -7.89
CA THR A 97 2.62 21.32 -8.27
C THR A 97 3.30 22.09 -9.40
N ARG A 98 4.62 21.93 -9.58
CA ARG A 98 5.36 22.47 -10.74
C ARG A 98 5.01 21.79 -12.06
N ALA A 99 4.70 20.50 -12.01
CA ALA A 99 4.45 19.69 -13.20
C ALA A 99 2.99 19.74 -13.69
N LEU A 100 2.05 20.13 -12.82
CA LEU A 100 0.62 19.93 -12.99
C LEU A 100 -0.15 21.26 -13.04
N PRO A 101 -1.37 21.29 -13.64
CA PRO A 101 -2.17 22.49 -13.73
C PRO A 101 -2.84 22.80 -12.38
N PRO A 102 -2.66 24.01 -11.84
CA PRO A 102 -3.40 24.47 -10.68
C PRO A 102 -4.84 24.81 -11.08
N ASP A 103 -5.70 24.92 -10.06
CA ASP A 103 -7.05 25.47 -10.18
C ASP A 103 -7.06 26.84 -10.90
N PRO A 104 -7.81 27.01 -12.00
CA PRO A 104 -7.91 28.30 -12.69
C PRO A 104 -8.44 29.44 -11.82
N LYS A 105 -9.22 29.15 -10.77
CA LYS A 105 -9.69 30.16 -9.81
C LYS A 105 -8.56 30.68 -8.92
N PHE A 106 -7.57 29.84 -8.65
CA PHE A 106 -6.41 30.16 -7.83
C PHE A 106 -5.13 29.74 -8.59
N PRO A 107 -4.80 30.45 -9.68
CA PRO A 107 -3.69 30.04 -10.53
C PRO A 107 -2.35 30.14 -9.79
N THR A 108 -2.25 31.03 -8.80
CA THR A 108 -1.02 31.32 -8.03
C THR A 108 -1.21 31.06 -6.53
N PRO A 109 -0.14 30.71 -5.78
CA PRO A 109 -0.20 30.69 -4.33
C PRO A 109 -0.66 32.00 -3.71
N ALA A 110 -0.22 33.14 -4.24
CA ALA A 110 -0.63 34.45 -3.73
C ALA A 110 -2.14 34.72 -3.87
N ALA A 111 -2.75 34.26 -4.97
CA ALA A 111 -4.19 34.34 -5.18
C ALA A 111 -4.95 33.47 -4.17
N SER A 112 -4.46 32.26 -3.89
CA SER A 112 -5.04 31.39 -2.85
C SER A 112 -4.83 31.93 -1.44
N HIS A 113 -3.62 32.40 -1.12
CA HIS A 113 -3.26 32.89 0.21
C HIS A 113 -4.08 34.13 0.60
N SER A 114 -4.29 35.04 -0.34
CA SER A 114 -5.10 36.26 -0.12
C SER A 114 -6.60 35.99 -0.07
N ALA A 115 -7.05 34.80 -0.51
CA ALA A 115 -8.47 34.45 -0.52
C ALA A 115 -8.99 34.24 0.92
N SER A 116 -10.24 34.64 1.14
CA SER A 116 -10.96 34.31 2.37
C SER A 116 -11.22 32.80 2.43
N ARG A 117 -11.46 32.28 3.64
CA ARG A 117 -11.69 30.84 3.82
C ARG A 117 -12.92 30.35 3.07
N ASP A 118 -13.99 31.14 3.04
CA ASP A 118 -15.20 30.80 2.29
C ASP A 118 -14.94 30.60 0.78
N GLN A 119 -13.96 31.31 0.22
CA GLN A 119 -13.62 31.20 -1.19
C GLN A 119 -12.80 29.94 -1.53
N LEU A 120 -12.11 29.39 -0.52
CA LEU A 120 -11.33 28.14 -0.56
C LEU A 120 -12.17 26.91 -0.16
N GLY A 121 -13.43 27.12 0.23
CA GLY A 121 -14.36 26.07 0.60
C GLY A 121 -14.92 25.26 -0.59
N PRO A 122 -15.84 24.32 -0.31
CA PRO A 122 -16.26 23.26 -1.22
C PRO A 122 -16.85 23.77 -2.53
N ARG A 123 -16.38 23.21 -3.66
CA ARG A 123 -16.89 23.49 -5.00
C ARG A 123 -16.33 22.49 -6.01
N LEU A 124 -16.98 22.43 -7.17
CA LEU A 124 -16.45 21.67 -8.28
C LEU A 124 -15.28 22.41 -8.96
N VAL A 125 -14.12 21.77 -9.00
CA VAL A 125 -12.88 22.25 -9.65
C VAL A 125 -12.79 21.69 -11.06
N ARG A 126 -12.56 22.52 -12.09
CA ARG A 126 -12.49 22.04 -13.48
C ARG A 126 -11.15 22.40 -14.11
N GLY A 127 -10.59 21.50 -14.91
CA GLY A 127 -9.36 21.75 -15.68
C GLY A 127 -8.08 21.81 -14.84
N ALA A 128 -8.08 21.26 -13.63
CA ALA A 128 -6.94 21.25 -12.72
C ALA A 128 -6.76 19.90 -12.04
N LEU A 129 -5.54 19.64 -11.57
CA LEU A 129 -5.20 18.44 -10.80
C LEU A 129 -4.98 18.72 -9.31
N PHE A 130 -4.94 20.00 -8.94
CA PHE A 130 -4.85 20.42 -7.53
C PHE A 130 -5.33 21.86 -7.36
N THR A 131 -5.55 22.26 -6.11
CA THR A 131 -5.73 23.65 -5.70
C THR A 131 -4.67 24.01 -4.66
N TRP A 132 -4.01 25.16 -4.81
CA TRP A 132 -3.21 25.74 -3.73
C TRP A 132 -4.14 26.04 -2.54
N VAL A 133 -3.83 25.54 -1.36
CA VAL A 133 -4.66 25.78 -0.17
C VAL A 133 -3.78 25.68 1.07
N ARG A 134 -3.80 26.72 1.92
CA ARG A 134 -3.11 26.70 3.21
C ARG A 134 -3.93 25.94 4.25
N PRO A 135 -3.31 25.19 5.16
CA PRO A 135 -3.97 24.71 6.39
C PRO A 135 -4.69 25.82 7.13
N GLU A 136 -5.72 25.46 7.89
CA GLU A 136 -6.33 26.35 8.88
C GLU A 136 -5.39 26.50 10.08
N HIS A 137 -5.35 27.69 10.66
CA HIS A 137 -4.57 27.92 11.88
C HIS A 137 -5.17 27.12 13.03
N GLN A 138 -4.32 26.52 13.84
CA GLN A 138 -4.70 25.74 15.01
C GLN A 138 -4.23 26.47 16.27
N ASP A 139 -5.15 26.72 17.18
CA ASP A 139 -4.84 27.37 18.46
C ASP A 139 -4.36 26.33 19.47
N ASP A 140 -3.20 26.59 20.09
CA ASP A 140 -2.56 25.76 21.13
C ASP A 140 -2.52 24.26 20.80
N PRO A 141 -1.95 23.85 19.65
CA PRO A 141 -1.89 22.44 19.28
C PRO A 141 -1.01 21.64 20.24
N GLU A 142 -1.45 20.46 20.66
CA GLU A 142 -0.68 19.57 21.54
C GLU A 142 -0.13 18.39 20.73
N LEU A 143 1.20 18.28 20.61
CA LEU A 143 1.84 17.13 19.98
C LEU A 143 1.76 15.92 20.90
N LEU A 144 1.00 14.89 20.51
CA LEU A 144 0.77 13.71 21.35
C LEU A 144 1.83 12.63 21.17
N ALA A 145 2.26 12.38 19.92
CA ALA A 145 3.20 11.32 19.59
C ALA A 145 3.88 11.56 18.24
N VAL A 146 5.08 10.99 18.09
CA VAL A 146 5.89 11.02 16.86
C VAL A 146 6.45 9.62 16.62
N SER A 147 6.46 9.14 15.37
CA SER A 147 7.09 7.86 15.01
C SER A 147 8.61 8.05 14.85
N PRO A 148 9.45 7.37 15.65
CA PRO A 148 10.90 7.42 15.47
C PRO A 148 11.35 6.86 14.12
N ALA A 149 10.65 5.83 13.60
CA ALA A 149 10.94 5.26 12.29
C ALA A 149 10.65 6.27 11.17
N ALA A 150 9.55 7.02 11.28
CA ALA A 150 9.21 8.07 10.31
C ALA A 150 10.22 9.21 10.29
N LEU A 151 10.71 9.67 11.46
CA LEU A 151 11.77 10.69 11.54
C LEU A 151 13.02 10.24 10.77
N ARG A 152 13.47 9.01 10.99
CA ARG A 152 14.62 8.43 10.27
C ARG A 152 14.40 8.37 8.77
N ASP A 153 13.23 7.93 8.32
CA ASP A 153 12.92 7.78 6.89
C ASP A 153 12.83 9.12 6.16
N LEU A 154 12.38 10.18 6.85
CA LEU A 154 12.37 11.55 6.33
C LEU A 154 13.72 12.27 6.51
N GLY A 155 14.67 11.67 7.24
CA GLY A 155 15.95 12.30 7.56
C GLY A 155 15.83 13.47 8.54
N ILE A 156 14.79 13.49 9.37
CA ILE A 156 14.58 14.52 10.40
C ILE A 156 15.30 14.09 11.68
N LYS A 157 15.95 15.04 12.34
CA LYS A 157 16.62 14.79 13.62
C LYS A 157 15.63 14.32 14.70
N PRO A 158 15.95 13.28 15.47
CA PRO A 158 15.21 12.92 16.69
C PRO A 158 14.95 14.10 17.64
N SER A 159 15.94 14.97 17.88
CA SER A 159 15.74 16.13 18.76
C SER A 159 14.77 17.19 18.23
N GLU A 160 14.56 17.24 16.91
CA GLU A 160 13.63 18.17 16.27
C GLU A 160 12.19 17.92 16.75
N ALA A 161 11.84 16.68 17.07
CA ALA A 161 10.49 16.30 17.53
C ALA A 161 10.08 16.98 18.84
N ALA A 162 11.03 17.51 19.61
CA ALA A 162 10.77 18.25 20.85
C ALA A 162 10.66 19.77 20.66
N THR A 163 10.82 20.27 19.43
CA THR A 163 10.83 21.71 19.14
C THR A 163 9.43 22.27 18.88
N ASP A 164 9.26 23.57 19.12
CA ASP A 164 8.05 24.30 18.74
C ASP A 164 7.84 24.26 17.22
N ASP A 165 8.90 24.44 16.44
CA ASP A 165 8.85 24.39 14.97
C ASP A 165 8.24 23.07 14.46
N PHE A 166 8.58 21.94 15.08
CA PHE A 166 7.99 20.64 14.72
C PHE A 166 6.51 20.56 15.06
N ARG A 167 6.14 20.96 16.29
CA ARG A 167 4.74 20.97 16.72
C ARG A 167 3.88 21.86 15.82
N GLU A 168 4.33 23.08 15.56
CA GLU A 168 3.62 24.04 14.71
C GLU A 168 3.56 23.59 13.25
N THR A 169 4.60 22.92 12.74
CA THR A 169 4.57 22.30 11.40
C THR A 169 3.57 21.15 11.33
N ALA A 170 3.56 20.26 12.33
CA ALA A 170 2.64 19.12 12.40
C ALA A 170 1.18 19.57 12.57
N ALA A 171 0.95 20.76 13.12
CA ALA A 171 -0.36 21.40 13.21
C ALA A 171 -0.76 22.18 11.92
N GLY A 172 0.19 22.43 11.02
CA GLY A 172 -0.03 23.21 9.79
C GLY A 172 0.07 24.73 9.97
N ASN A 173 0.57 25.21 11.10
CA ASN A 173 0.73 26.63 11.41
C ASN A 173 1.95 27.27 10.71
N ILE A 174 2.98 26.48 10.36
CA ILE A 174 4.16 26.95 9.63
C ILE A 174 4.09 26.60 8.14
N LEU A 175 4.26 27.62 7.29
CA LEU A 175 4.32 27.49 5.83
C LEU A 175 5.76 27.65 5.32
N TRP A 176 6.56 26.59 5.39
CA TRP A 176 8.01 26.62 5.05
C TRP A 176 8.36 27.15 3.66
N GLY A 177 7.44 27.07 2.69
CA GLY A 177 7.64 27.57 1.33
C GLY A 177 7.19 29.02 1.10
N TRP A 178 6.59 29.68 2.09
CA TRP A 178 5.91 30.97 1.92
C TRP A 178 6.62 32.11 2.64
N ASP A 179 6.81 33.24 1.95
CA ASP A 179 7.34 34.49 2.53
C ASP A 179 6.19 35.48 2.74
N GLU A 180 5.80 35.70 4.00
CA GLU A 180 4.73 36.64 4.36
C GLU A 180 5.04 38.10 4.00
N GLY A 181 6.31 38.51 4.10
CA GLY A 181 6.72 39.88 3.81
C GLY A 181 6.62 40.22 2.32
N ARG A 182 6.92 39.25 1.47
CA ARG A 182 6.86 39.40 0.00
C ARG A 182 5.54 38.96 -0.61
N ARG A 183 4.70 38.21 0.12
CA ARG A 183 3.47 37.57 -0.37
C ARG A 183 3.70 36.70 -1.61
N THR A 184 4.82 35.98 -1.60
CA THR A 184 5.22 35.06 -2.67
C THR A 184 5.63 33.74 -2.07
N GLY A 185 5.36 32.63 -2.76
CA GLY A 185 6.12 31.42 -2.49
C GLY A 185 7.59 31.73 -2.74
N ALA A 186 8.50 31.24 -1.89
CA ALA A 186 9.92 31.37 -2.15
C ALA A 186 10.21 30.92 -3.59
N SER A 187 10.91 31.75 -4.38
CA SER A 187 11.47 31.28 -5.65
C SER A 187 12.44 30.15 -5.35
N ALA A 188 12.68 29.27 -6.32
CA ALA A 188 13.49 28.05 -6.19
C ALA A 188 14.99 28.28 -5.85
N GLY A 189 15.35 29.34 -5.13
CA GLY A 189 16.68 29.60 -4.58
C GLY A 189 16.70 30.41 -3.28
N ALA A 190 15.55 30.70 -2.64
CA ALA A 190 15.48 31.66 -1.53
C ALA A 190 15.30 31.07 -0.11
N VAL A 191 15.37 29.74 0.06
CA VAL A 191 15.27 29.11 1.40
C VAL A 191 16.69 28.78 1.90
N ASN A 192 17.14 29.55 2.89
CA ASN A 192 18.36 29.38 3.73
C ASN A 192 19.28 28.19 3.36
N GLY A 193 20.13 28.39 2.35
CA GLY A 193 21.35 27.60 2.15
C GLY A 193 21.20 26.17 1.61
N THR A 194 20.00 25.74 1.19
CA THR A 194 19.85 24.44 0.51
C THR A 194 19.60 24.65 -0.98
N ALA A 195 20.61 24.29 -1.78
CA ALA A 195 20.56 24.36 -3.23
C ALA A 195 19.38 23.53 -3.79
N CYS A 196 18.44 24.21 -4.43
CA CYS A 196 17.62 23.59 -5.47
C CYS A 196 18.43 23.75 -6.77
N GLU A 197 18.91 22.65 -7.33
CA GLU A 197 19.77 22.69 -8.52
C GLU A 197 19.09 23.41 -9.70
N GLY A 198 19.81 24.39 -10.27
CA GLY A 198 19.47 25.12 -11.47
C GLY A 198 20.35 26.36 -11.61
N GLU A 199 21.53 26.21 -12.22
CA GLU A 199 22.42 27.32 -12.57
C GLU A 199 21.67 28.37 -13.42
N LYS A 200 21.72 29.64 -12.99
CA LYS A 200 21.57 30.80 -13.88
C LYS A 200 22.57 31.88 -13.46
N THR A 201 23.27 32.44 -14.45
CA THR A 201 24.30 33.47 -14.33
C THR A 201 23.70 34.88 -14.19
N ASP A 202 24.43 35.76 -13.50
CA ASP A 202 24.07 37.10 -12.99
C ASP A 202 23.56 38.19 -13.98
N ASP A 203 23.28 37.88 -15.25
CA ASP A 203 23.02 38.92 -16.28
C ASP A 203 21.54 39.06 -16.72
N GLN A 204 20.56 38.66 -15.91
CA GLN A 204 19.13 38.82 -16.26
C GLN A 204 18.27 39.35 -15.10
N ILE A 205 18.65 40.50 -14.56
CA ILE A 205 17.80 41.26 -13.62
C ILE A 205 17.37 42.54 -14.33
N GLU A 206 16.35 42.45 -15.17
CA GLU A 206 15.45 43.56 -15.52
C GLU A 206 14.28 42.97 -16.35
N ASP A 207 13.04 43.33 -15.98
CA ASP A 207 11.74 42.86 -16.51
C ASP A 207 11.07 41.59 -15.92
N ASP A 208 10.90 41.51 -14.60
CA ASP A 208 9.92 40.58 -13.98
C ASP A 208 8.50 41.19 -13.96
N LYS A 209 7.81 41.10 -15.11
CA LYS A 209 6.35 41.30 -15.20
C LYS A 209 5.63 39.95 -15.15
N ILE A 210 5.04 39.61 -14.00
CA ILE A 210 3.86 38.71 -13.82
C ILE A 210 3.82 37.46 -14.74
N GLU A 211 4.96 36.83 -15.01
CA GLU A 211 5.06 35.55 -15.71
C GLU A 211 6.10 34.67 -15.02
N ASP A 212 5.86 34.27 -13.77
CA ASP A 212 6.55 33.09 -13.24
C ASP A 212 5.86 32.54 -11.99
N ASN A 213 5.02 31.52 -12.19
CA ASN A 213 4.17 30.97 -11.13
C ASN A 213 4.10 29.42 -11.17
N LYS A 214 4.98 28.77 -11.94
CA LYS A 214 5.13 27.30 -11.93
C LYS A 214 6.14 26.80 -10.90
N ASN A 215 7.00 27.66 -10.35
CA ASN A 215 8.04 27.29 -9.38
C ASN A 215 7.70 27.67 -7.94
N ALA A 216 6.44 27.96 -7.64
CA ALA A 216 6.06 28.53 -6.35
C ALA A 216 5.89 27.43 -5.27
N CYS A 217 6.52 27.64 -4.12
CA CYS A 217 6.49 26.73 -2.97
C CYS A 217 5.29 27.04 -2.07
N TYR A 218 4.29 26.16 -2.03
CA TYR A 218 3.08 26.38 -1.22
C TYR A 218 2.29 25.08 -0.98
N PRO A 219 1.48 24.96 0.08
CA PRO A 219 0.66 23.76 0.27
C PRO A 219 -0.47 23.62 -0.75
N TRP A 220 -0.90 22.38 -1.00
CA TRP A 220 -1.93 22.06 -2.00
C TRP A 220 -2.84 20.92 -1.57
N ALA A 221 -4.00 20.81 -2.22
CA ALA A 221 -4.92 19.70 -2.11
C ALA A 221 -5.17 19.11 -3.52
N GLN A 222 -5.11 17.79 -3.66
CA GLN A 222 -5.23 17.12 -4.95
C GLN A 222 -6.70 16.98 -5.39
N CYS A 223 -6.95 17.09 -6.70
CA CYS A 223 -8.24 16.85 -7.33
C CYS A 223 -8.25 15.45 -7.96
N TYR A 224 -9.22 14.62 -7.60
CA TYR A 224 -9.43 13.29 -8.19
C TYR A 224 -10.91 12.93 -8.22
N GLY A 225 -11.28 11.87 -8.94
CA GLY A 225 -12.63 11.27 -8.92
C GLY A 225 -12.63 9.86 -8.32
N GLY A 226 -13.76 9.17 -8.36
CA GLY A 226 -13.79 7.76 -7.95
C GLY A 226 -15.17 7.10 -7.98
N PHE A 227 -15.19 5.77 -8.01
CA PHE A 227 -16.35 4.94 -7.73
C PHE A 227 -16.40 4.60 -6.23
N GLN A 228 -17.50 4.97 -5.58
CA GLN A 228 -17.79 4.64 -4.18
C GLN A 228 -18.88 3.58 -4.14
N PHE A 229 -18.65 2.47 -3.42
CA PHE A 229 -19.58 1.33 -3.35
C PHE A 229 -20.01 0.79 -4.73
N GLY A 230 -19.10 0.90 -5.70
CA GLY A 230 -19.31 0.48 -7.08
C GLY A 230 -20.12 1.44 -7.96
N GLN A 231 -20.46 2.63 -7.47
CA GLN A 231 -21.15 3.68 -8.23
C GLN A 231 -20.22 4.88 -8.46
N TRP A 232 -20.28 5.49 -9.64
CA TRP A 232 -19.48 6.69 -9.93
C TRP A 232 -19.91 7.86 -9.05
N ALA A 233 -19.02 8.36 -8.19
CA ALA A 233 -19.31 9.41 -7.23
C ALA A 233 -19.00 10.84 -7.74
N GLY A 234 -18.52 10.95 -8.98
CA GLY A 234 -18.10 12.24 -9.56
C GLY A 234 -16.76 12.72 -8.99
N GLN A 235 -16.62 14.03 -8.88
CA GLN A 235 -15.41 14.64 -8.32
C GLN A 235 -15.35 14.45 -6.81
N LEU A 236 -14.20 13.93 -6.36
CA LEU A 236 -13.75 13.87 -4.99
C LEU A 236 -12.56 14.84 -4.85
N GLY A 237 -11.47 14.40 -4.23
CA GLY A 237 -10.29 15.19 -3.95
C GLY A 237 -9.94 15.16 -2.47
N ASP A 238 -8.82 15.79 -2.12
CA ASP A 238 -8.34 15.87 -0.75
C ASP A 238 -9.25 16.78 0.09
N GLY A 239 -10.39 16.24 0.53
CA GLY A 239 -11.45 17.00 1.21
C GLY A 239 -11.16 17.33 2.68
N ARG A 240 -10.12 16.75 3.26
CA ARG A 240 -9.65 17.04 4.63
C ARG A 240 -8.15 16.82 4.75
N ALA A 241 -7.44 16.89 3.63
CA ALA A 241 -6.02 16.63 3.57
C ALA A 241 -5.34 17.74 2.78
N ILE A 242 -4.16 18.16 3.24
CA ILE A 242 -3.39 19.24 2.62
C ILE A 242 -1.93 18.80 2.59
N SER A 243 -1.37 18.68 1.40
CA SER A 243 0.04 18.38 1.17
C SER A 243 0.87 19.65 1.38
N LEU A 244 1.97 19.54 2.12
CA LEU A 244 2.81 20.68 2.50
C LEU A 244 3.96 20.87 1.51
N PHE A 245 4.75 19.80 1.32
CA PHE A 245 5.96 19.74 0.51
C PHE A 245 6.40 18.29 0.34
N GLU A 246 7.34 18.06 -0.56
CA GLU A 246 8.04 16.79 -0.73
C GLU A 246 9.44 16.87 -0.09
N VAL A 247 9.96 15.74 0.40
CA VAL A 247 11.29 15.58 0.96
C VAL A 247 12.02 14.49 0.18
N PRO A 248 13.24 14.72 -0.34
CA PRO A 248 14.03 13.67 -0.99
C PRO A 248 14.28 12.50 -0.03
N VAL A 249 14.19 11.26 -0.53
CA VAL A 249 14.54 10.08 0.27
C VAL A 249 16.03 10.15 0.61
N PRO A 250 16.44 10.07 1.89
CA PRO A 250 17.85 10.10 2.25
C PRO A 250 18.64 9.01 1.51
N SER A 251 19.84 9.33 1.01
CA SER A 251 20.70 8.36 0.31
C SER A 251 21.13 7.20 1.20
N SER A 252 21.13 7.39 2.52
CA SER A 252 21.36 6.37 3.54
C SER A 252 20.16 5.48 3.81
N SER A 253 18.96 5.81 3.29
CA SER A 253 17.77 5.00 3.53
C SER A 253 17.87 3.67 2.76
N PRO A 254 17.60 2.52 3.41
CA PRO A 254 17.53 1.23 2.73
C PRO A 254 16.37 1.17 1.72
N LEU A 255 15.44 2.13 1.76
CA LEU A 255 14.32 2.25 0.83
C LEU A 255 14.67 3.12 -0.40
N SER A 256 15.86 3.73 -0.43
CA SER A 256 16.30 4.57 -1.56
C SER A 256 16.41 3.74 -2.84
N SER A 257 15.75 4.21 -3.90
CA SER A 257 15.70 3.56 -5.22
C SER A 257 15.46 4.63 -6.28
N PRO A 258 15.89 4.43 -7.54
CA PRO A 258 15.47 5.31 -8.64
C PRO A 258 13.95 5.46 -8.72
N ALA A 259 13.18 4.44 -8.32
CA ALA A 259 11.72 4.47 -8.27
C ALA A 259 11.13 5.15 -7.02
N ARG A 260 11.95 5.49 -6.02
CA ARG A 260 11.58 6.14 -4.74
C ARG A 260 12.46 7.37 -4.50
N ALA A 261 12.15 8.46 -5.19
CA ALA A 261 12.99 9.66 -5.19
C ALA A 261 12.65 10.64 -4.06
N SER A 262 11.40 10.68 -3.59
CA SER A 262 10.93 11.62 -2.56
C SER A 262 9.69 11.10 -1.82
N TYR A 263 9.43 11.64 -0.64
CA TYR A 263 8.21 11.49 0.13
C TYR A 263 7.40 12.79 0.11
N GLU A 264 6.10 12.73 -0.17
CA GLU A 264 5.16 13.85 -0.05
C GLU A 264 4.54 13.85 1.36
N LEU A 265 4.76 14.92 2.12
CA LEU A 265 4.20 15.10 3.47
C LEU A 265 2.84 15.79 3.38
N GLN A 266 1.84 15.19 4.03
CA GLN A 266 0.45 15.61 4.02
C GLN A 266 -0.13 15.65 5.44
N LEU A 267 -0.94 16.67 5.73
CA LEU A 267 -1.68 16.78 6.98
C LEU A 267 -3.13 16.38 6.76
N LYS A 268 -3.63 15.37 7.49
CA LYS A 268 -5.05 14.97 7.49
C LYS A 268 -5.76 15.60 8.70
N GLY A 269 -6.86 16.32 8.46
CA GLY A 269 -7.63 17.03 9.48
C GLY A 269 -7.31 18.53 9.59
N ALA A 270 -6.46 19.05 8.71
CA ALA A 270 -5.90 20.41 8.79
C ALA A 270 -6.81 21.53 8.23
N GLY A 271 -8.09 21.23 7.95
CA GLY A 271 -9.09 22.23 7.54
C GLY A 271 -9.77 21.94 6.21
N ILE A 272 -10.67 22.84 5.83
CA ILE A 272 -11.50 22.73 4.64
C ILE A 272 -10.70 23.00 3.36
N THR A 273 -11.10 22.32 2.28
CA THR A 273 -10.55 22.48 0.93
C THR A 273 -11.71 22.60 -0.07
N PRO A 274 -11.43 22.92 -1.34
CA PRO A 274 -12.45 22.87 -2.39
C PRO A 274 -13.10 21.50 -2.55
N TYR A 275 -12.45 20.45 -2.05
CA TYR A 275 -12.86 19.06 -2.20
C TYR A 275 -13.62 18.51 -0.98
N SER A 276 -13.83 19.30 0.08
CA SER A 276 -14.51 18.82 1.31
C SER A 276 -15.97 18.45 1.10
N ARG A 277 -16.57 18.80 -0.04
CA ARG A 277 -17.98 18.56 -0.37
C ARG A 277 -18.91 19.10 0.73
N PHE A 278 -19.45 18.24 1.57
CA PHE A 278 -20.34 18.55 2.68
C PHE A 278 -19.69 18.32 4.06
N ALA A 279 -18.43 17.86 4.07
CA ALA A 279 -17.67 17.59 5.29
C ALA A 279 -16.95 18.84 5.80
N ASP A 280 -16.54 18.79 7.07
CA ASP A 280 -15.93 19.89 7.82
C ASP A 280 -14.41 20.05 7.61
N GLY A 281 -13.77 19.16 6.84
CA GLY A 281 -12.32 19.20 6.65
C GLY A 281 -11.51 18.73 7.87
N ARG A 282 -12.15 18.20 8.91
CA ARG A 282 -11.50 17.81 10.17
C ARG A 282 -11.42 16.29 10.35
N ALA A 283 -10.51 15.86 11.23
CA ALA A 283 -10.37 14.50 11.72
C ALA A 283 -10.55 14.49 13.25
N VAL A 284 -11.03 13.37 13.79
CA VAL A 284 -11.21 13.18 15.24
C VAL A 284 -10.01 12.45 15.84
N LEU A 285 -9.77 12.62 17.14
CA LEU A 285 -8.63 12.00 17.81
C LEU A 285 -8.65 10.47 17.72
N ARG A 286 -9.79 9.81 17.96
CA ARG A 286 -9.93 8.36 17.82
C ARG A 286 -9.45 7.79 16.49
N SER A 287 -9.86 8.37 15.35
CA SER A 287 -9.48 7.86 14.03
C SER A 287 -8.03 8.20 13.71
N SER A 288 -7.54 9.33 14.23
CA SER A 288 -6.16 9.77 14.10
C SER A 288 -5.19 8.87 14.85
N ILE A 289 -5.52 8.42 16.07
CA ILE A 289 -4.74 7.42 16.83
C ILE A 289 -4.65 6.11 16.03
N ARG A 290 -5.78 5.64 15.49
CA ARG A 290 -5.83 4.40 14.70
C ARG A 290 -4.95 4.48 13.46
N GLU A 291 -5.07 5.55 12.67
CA GLU A 291 -4.25 5.76 11.46
C GLU A 291 -2.77 5.90 11.82
N PHE A 292 -2.43 6.60 12.89
CA PHE A 292 -1.05 6.78 13.35
C PHE A 292 -0.38 5.45 13.69
N VAL A 293 -1.03 4.62 14.53
CA VAL A 293 -0.46 3.33 14.96
C VAL A 293 -0.43 2.31 13.81
N VAL A 294 -1.50 2.21 13.02
CA VAL A 294 -1.61 1.14 12.01
C VAL A 294 -0.78 1.39 10.77
N SER A 295 -0.57 2.64 10.37
CA SER A 295 0.37 2.97 9.28
C SER A 295 1.77 2.41 9.57
N GLU A 296 2.25 2.58 10.81
CA GLU A 296 3.57 2.11 11.23
C GLU A 296 3.60 0.60 11.49
N ALA A 297 2.54 0.03 12.07
CA ALA A 297 2.43 -1.42 12.26
C ALA A 297 2.44 -2.17 10.92
N LEU A 298 1.69 -1.71 9.91
CA LEU A 298 1.70 -2.32 8.58
C LEU A 298 3.07 -2.25 7.94
N HIS A 299 3.74 -1.09 8.03
CA HIS A 299 5.10 -0.94 7.55
C HIS A 299 6.07 -1.93 8.21
N ALA A 300 6.03 -2.05 9.54
CA ALA A 300 6.89 -2.96 10.30
C ALA A 300 6.61 -4.45 10.01
N LEU A 301 5.36 -4.79 9.68
CA LEU A 301 4.96 -6.13 9.20
C LEU A 301 5.41 -6.40 7.74
N GLY A 302 6.01 -5.43 7.06
CA GLY A 302 6.39 -5.54 5.65
C GLY A 302 5.21 -5.43 4.68
N ILE A 303 4.06 -4.93 5.14
CA ILE A 303 2.89 -4.65 4.33
C ILE A 303 3.01 -3.22 3.77
N PRO A 304 3.04 -3.02 2.45
CA PRO A 304 3.12 -1.68 1.88
C PRO A 304 1.99 -0.78 2.39
N SER A 305 2.34 0.38 2.95
CA SER A 305 1.41 1.31 3.57
C SER A 305 1.95 2.74 3.48
N THR A 306 1.05 3.72 3.53
CA THR A 306 1.43 5.09 3.89
C THR A 306 2.03 5.11 5.29
N ARG A 307 2.80 6.14 5.61
CA ARG A 307 3.52 6.25 6.88
C ARG A 307 2.97 7.41 7.70
N ALA A 308 3.09 7.31 9.02
CA ALA A 308 2.59 8.35 9.92
C ALA A 308 3.76 8.95 10.72
N LEU A 309 3.96 10.26 10.55
CA LEU A 309 5.02 11.01 11.22
C LEU A 309 4.62 11.43 12.62
N ALA A 310 3.47 12.11 12.76
CA ALA A 310 3.08 12.73 14.02
C ALA A 310 1.55 12.75 14.21
N LEU A 311 1.15 12.73 15.49
CA LEU A 311 -0.22 12.87 15.93
C LEU A 311 -0.35 14.13 16.81
N THR A 312 -1.24 15.04 16.42
CA THR A 312 -1.45 16.32 17.09
C THR A 312 -2.90 16.44 17.53
N LEU A 313 -3.14 16.72 18.80
CA LEU A 313 -4.45 17.06 19.36
C LEU A 313 -4.73 18.54 19.15
N LEU A 314 -6.01 18.86 18.91
CA LEU A 314 -6.52 20.22 18.80
C LEU A 314 -7.45 20.50 20.00
N PRO A 315 -6.93 21.05 21.13
CA PRO A 315 -7.69 21.16 22.38
C PRO A 315 -8.93 22.04 22.28
N HIS A 316 -8.90 23.01 21.36
CA HIS A 316 -9.98 23.97 21.13
C HIS A 316 -10.93 23.58 20.01
N GLU A 317 -10.66 22.49 19.29
CA GLU A 317 -11.52 22.02 18.22
C GLU A 317 -12.43 20.88 18.69
N ARG A 318 -13.71 21.00 18.33
CA ARG A 318 -14.74 20.00 18.60
C ARG A 318 -15.41 19.61 17.30
N VAL A 319 -15.32 18.33 16.97
CA VAL A 319 -15.75 17.78 15.70
C VAL A 319 -16.98 16.92 15.94
N HIS A 320 -18.04 17.14 15.17
CA HIS A 320 -19.27 16.37 15.30
C HIS A 320 -19.24 15.15 14.36
N ARG A 321 -19.35 13.96 14.94
CA ARG A 321 -19.60 12.70 14.21
C ARG A 321 -20.88 12.09 14.78
N GLU A 322 -20.87 10.84 15.22
CA GLU A 322 -21.97 10.25 15.99
C GLU A 322 -22.10 10.90 17.38
N ARG A 323 -20.98 11.42 17.89
CA ARG A 323 -20.87 12.21 19.11
C ARG A 323 -19.95 13.40 18.89
N LEU A 324 -19.91 14.33 19.84
CA LEU A 324 -18.94 15.41 19.83
C LEU A 324 -17.58 14.87 20.31
N GLU A 325 -16.54 15.04 19.49
CA GLU A 325 -15.22 14.46 19.71
C GLU A 325 -14.13 15.52 19.59
N PRO A 326 -12.97 15.35 20.26
CA PRO A 326 -11.82 16.23 20.07
C PRO A 326 -11.27 16.10 18.65
N GLY A 327 -10.94 17.23 18.03
CA GLY A 327 -10.26 17.28 16.74
C GLY A 327 -8.78 16.86 16.85
N ALA A 328 -8.24 16.31 15.77
CA ALA A 328 -6.82 15.95 15.68
C ALA A 328 -6.30 16.10 14.25
N ILE A 329 -4.98 16.16 14.11
CA ILE A 329 -4.25 16.12 12.85
C ILE A 329 -3.27 14.95 12.87
N VAL A 330 -3.25 14.17 11.78
CA VAL A 330 -2.18 13.20 11.51
C VAL A 330 -1.30 13.76 10.41
N ALA A 331 -0.02 13.98 10.71
CA ALA A 331 1.01 14.22 9.71
C ALA A 331 1.42 12.87 9.12
N ARG A 332 1.17 12.67 7.84
CA ARG A 332 1.39 11.40 7.12
C ARG A 332 2.20 11.64 5.87
N PHE A 333 2.95 10.64 5.43
CA PHE A 333 3.77 10.75 4.23
C PHE A 333 3.75 9.45 3.42
N ALA A 334 3.99 9.59 2.13
CA ALA A 334 4.07 8.49 1.18
C ALA A 334 4.95 8.92 0.01
N GLU A 335 5.45 7.97 -0.78
CA GLU A 335 6.19 8.30 -2.00
C GLU A 335 5.35 9.13 -2.97
N THR A 336 4.03 8.89 -2.97
CA THR A 336 3.05 9.71 -3.67
C THR A 336 1.62 9.44 -3.15
N TRP A 337 0.75 10.45 -3.23
CA TRP A 337 -0.69 10.33 -2.90
C TRP A 337 -1.59 10.09 -4.11
N LEU A 338 -0.99 9.74 -5.24
CA LEU A 338 -1.67 9.41 -6.47
C LEU A 338 -2.51 8.13 -6.36
N ARG A 339 -3.73 8.16 -6.90
CA ARG A 339 -4.76 7.10 -6.77
C ARG A 339 -5.27 6.67 -8.14
N LEU A 340 -6.02 5.56 -8.20
CA LEU A 340 -6.67 5.13 -9.44
C LEU A 340 -7.55 6.25 -10.03
N GLY A 341 -8.25 6.98 -9.16
CA GLY A 341 -9.05 8.14 -9.54
C GLY A 341 -8.28 9.35 -10.09
N THR A 342 -6.94 9.29 -10.14
CA THR A 342 -6.07 10.37 -10.63
C THR A 342 -5.59 10.20 -12.08
N PHE A 343 -5.46 8.97 -12.61
CA PHE A 343 -4.81 8.73 -13.91
C PHE A 343 -5.66 7.91 -14.85
N ASP A 344 -5.61 8.27 -16.14
CA ASP A 344 -5.98 7.36 -17.22
C ASP A 344 -4.87 7.20 -18.28
N LEU A 345 -3.65 6.65 -18.03
CA LEU A 345 -2.68 6.21 -19.11
C LEU A 345 -1.92 4.87 -18.86
N LEU A 346 -1.79 3.90 -19.78
CA LEU A 346 -2.61 2.70 -19.57
C LEU A 346 -1.97 1.31 -19.49
N PRO A 347 -1.46 0.59 -20.51
CA PRO A 347 -1.41 -0.87 -20.41
C PRO A 347 -0.30 -1.39 -19.47
N ARG A 348 0.90 -0.81 -19.53
CA ARG A 348 2.04 -1.20 -18.67
C ARG A 348 1.88 -0.67 -17.26
N LEU A 349 1.41 0.57 -17.12
CA LEU A 349 1.04 1.15 -15.83
C LEU A 349 -0.03 0.28 -15.17
N TYR A 350 -1.10 -0.01 -15.89
CA TYR A 350 -2.20 -0.87 -15.46
C TYR A 350 -1.71 -2.23 -14.95
N ARG A 351 -0.91 -2.94 -15.75
CA ARG A 351 -0.34 -4.24 -15.35
C ARG A 351 0.50 -4.13 -14.08
N GLU A 352 1.34 -3.11 -13.94
CA GLU A 352 2.16 -2.93 -12.73
C GLU A 352 1.30 -2.59 -11.50
N VAL A 353 0.29 -1.72 -11.65
CA VAL A 353 -0.69 -1.40 -10.63
C VAL A 353 -1.42 -2.67 -10.16
N VAL A 354 -1.84 -3.51 -11.12
CA VAL A 354 -2.49 -4.80 -10.86
C VAL A 354 -1.58 -5.72 -10.05
N ARG A 355 -0.31 -5.89 -10.43
CA ARG A 355 0.64 -6.76 -9.70
C ARG A 355 0.93 -6.26 -8.29
N ARG A 356 1.06 -4.93 -8.10
CA ARG A 356 1.28 -4.33 -6.79
C ARG A 356 0.10 -4.59 -5.85
N ASN A 357 -1.10 -4.35 -6.34
CA ASN A 357 -2.32 -4.61 -5.59
C ASN A 357 -2.50 -6.11 -5.29
N ALA A 358 -2.21 -7.01 -6.25
CA ALA A 358 -2.24 -8.45 -6.02
C ALA A 358 -1.34 -8.88 -4.84
N ARG A 359 -0.10 -8.36 -4.79
CA ARG A 359 0.84 -8.64 -3.69
C ARG A 359 0.35 -8.10 -2.34
N THR A 360 -0.21 -6.90 -2.33
CA THR A 360 -0.71 -6.27 -1.10
C THR A 360 -1.92 -7.00 -0.55
N VAL A 361 -2.88 -7.37 -1.40
CA VAL A 361 -4.04 -8.13 -0.95
C VAL A 361 -3.64 -9.54 -0.51
N ALA A 362 -2.67 -10.19 -1.16
CA ALA A 362 -2.13 -11.46 -0.67
C ALA A 362 -1.55 -11.34 0.75
N ARG A 363 -0.87 -10.24 1.07
CA ARG A 363 -0.40 -9.94 2.43
C ARG A 363 -1.55 -9.68 3.39
N TRP A 364 -2.57 -8.91 2.98
CA TRP A 364 -3.75 -8.69 3.82
C TRP A 364 -4.40 -10.00 4.23
N GLN A 365 -4.56 -10.94 3.28
CA GLN A 365 -5.11 -12.24 3.58
C GLN A 365 -4.19 -13.04 4.52
N ALA A 366 -2.89 -13.14 4.20
CA ALA A 366 -1.95 -13.92 5.01
C ALA A 366 -1.78 -13.44 6.47
N TYR A 367 -2.02 -12.15 6.74
CA TYR A 367 -1.91 -11.57 8.07
C TYR A 367 -3.28 -11.26 8.72
N GLY A 368 -4.39 -11.58 8.04
CA GLY A 368 -5.73 -11.35 8.56
C GLY A 368 -6.11 -9.87 8.64
N PHE A 369 -5.56 -8.99 7.80
CA PHE A 369 -5.92 -7.57 7.76
C PHE A 369 -7.14 -7.35 6.86
N MET A 370 -8.13 -6.60 7.33
CA MET A 370 -9.27 -6.11 6.56
C MET A 370 -9.29 -4.59 6.55
N ASN A 371 -9.32 -3.98 5.37
CA ASN A 371 -9.40 -2.52 5.25
C ASN A 371 -10.78 -1.95 5.66
N GLY A 372 -11.88 -2.67 5.37
CA GLY A 372 -13.24 -2.29 5.73
C GLY A 372 -13.96 -1.32 4.78
N VAL A 373 -13.25 -0.53 3.96
CA VAL A 373 -13.84 0.34 2.93
C VAL A 373 -13.00 0.30 1.65
N LEU A 374 -13.14 -0.78 0.88
CA LEU A 374 -12.41 -0.99 -0.38
C LEU A 374 -13.10 -0.36 -1.59
N ASN A 375 -13.42 0.93 -1.48
CA ASN A 375 -13.84 1.74 -2.63
C ASN A 375 -12.65 2.02 -3.57
N THR A 376 -12.91 2.43 -4.82
CA THR A 376 -11.83 2.67 -5.79
C THR A 376 -10.96 3.88 -5.44
N ASP A 377 -11.51 4.89 -4.76
CA ASP A 377 -10.80 6.05 -4.21
C ASP A 377 -9.85 5.68 -3.06
N ASN A 378 -10.03 4.48 -2.50
CA ASN A 378 -9.20 3.91 -1.43
C ASN A 378 -8.24 2.81 -1.92
N THR A 379 -8.16 2.60 -3.24
CA THR A 379 -7.23 1.64 -3.86
C THR A 379 -6.02 2.37 -4.44
N SER A 380 -4.83 2.08 -3.91
CA SER A 380 -3.59 2.75 -4.31
C SER A 380 -3.05 2.26 -5.66
N LEU A 381 -2.52 3.18 -6.47
CA LEU A 381 -1.75 2.82 -7.68
C LEU A 381 -0.44 2.08 -7.34
N LEU A 382 0.17 2.43 -6.22
CA LEU A 382 1.38 1.78 -5.73
C LEU A 382 1.09 0.46 -4.99
N GLY A 383 -0.19 0.08 -4.87
CA GLY A 383 -0.61 -1.04 -4.02
C GLY A 383 -0.34 -0.79 -2.54
N LEU A 384 -0.35 0.46 -2.08
CA LEU A 384 -0.28 0.77 -0.64
C LEU A 384 -1.65 0.56 0.02
N SER A 385 -1.62 0.06 1.25
CA SER A 385 -2.78 0.12 2.15
C SER A 385 -3.01 1.57 2.57
N LEU A 386 -4.20 2.11 2.28
CA LEU A 386 -4.52 3.51 2.55
C LEU A 386 -5.99 3.70 2.98
N ASP A 387 -6.25 4.90 3.51
CA ASP A 387 -7.52 5.35 4.06
C ASP A 387 -8.11 4.46 5.16
N PHE A 388 -7.43 4.47 6.30
CA PHE A 388 -7.78 3.69 7.48
C PHE A 388 -9.01 4.26 8.20
N GLY A 389 -10.18 3.76 7.85
CA GLY A 389 -11.43 3.98 8.56
C GLY A 389 -11.77 2.76 9.45
N PRO A 390 -12.83 1.99 9.13
CA PRO A 390 -13.25 0.84 9.91
C PRO A 390 -12.46 -0.42 9.54
N PHE A 391 -11.12 -0.37 9.65
CA PHE A 391 -10.28 -1.55 9.43
C PHE A 391 -10.26 -2.44 10.68
N ALA A 392 -9.84 -3.69 10.53
CA ALA A 392 -9.46 -4.55 11.65
C ALA A 392 -8.42 -5.58 11.22
N PHE A 393 -7.74 -6.17 12.20
CA PHE A 393 -7.13 -7.49 12.05
C PHE A 393 -8.08 -8.55 12.58
N LEU A 394 -8.12 -9.73 11.95
CA LEU A 394 -8.89 -10.87 12.44
C LEU A 394 -8.40 -11.25 13.84
N ASP A 395 -9.37 -11.32 14.75
CA ASP A 395 -9.19 -12.01 16.02
C ASP A 395 -9.36 -13.51 15.80
N ASN A 396 -10.61 -13.96 15.72
CA ASN A 396 -10.94 -15.31 15.26
C ASN A 396 -10.89 -15.38 13.74
N PHE A 397 -10.51 -16.53 13.20
CA PHE A 397 -10.65 -16.76 11.76
C PHE A 397 -12.14 -16.93 11.39
N ASP A 398 -12.71 -15.90 10.79
CA ASP A 398 -14.04 -15.92 10.18
C ASP A 398 -13.93 -15.35 8.76
N PRO A 399 -14.12 -16.18 7.70
CA PRO A 399 -14.00 -15.72 6.34
C PRO A 399 -15.10 -14.71 5.93
N ALA A 400 -16.22 -14.67 6.64
CA ALA A 400 -17.34 -13.77 6.39
C ALA A 400 -17.25 -12.45 7.19
N TYR A 401 -16.31 -12.33 8.12
CA TYR A 401 -16.18 -11.14 8.96
C TYR A 401 -15.87 -9.88 8.14
N THR A 402 -16.60 -8.80 8.43
CA THR A 402 -16.32 -7.44 7.96
C THR A 402 -16.20 -6.51 9.17
N PRO A 403 -15.15 -5.66 9.25
CA PRO A 403 -14.98 -4.72 10.35
C PRO A 403 -15.88 -3.49 10.26
N ASN A 404 -16.52 -3.27 9.10
CA ASN A 404 -17.37 -2.13 8.84
C ASN A 404 -18.84 -2.46 9.11
N HIS A 405 -19.42 -1.86 10.14
CA HIS A 405 -20.84 -1.99 10.49
C HIS A 405 -21.81 -1.52 9.37
N ASP A 406 -21.38 -0.62 8.48
CA ASP A 406 -22.16 -0.13 7.34
C ASP A 406 -22.19 -1.13 6.16
N ASP A 407 -21.29 -2.13 6.16
CA ASP A 407 -21.17 -3.14 5.11
C ASP A 407 -22.13 -4.32 5.33
N GLN A 408 -23.44 -4.02 5.32
CA GLN A 408 -24.51 -5.00 5.57
C GLN A 408 -24.53 -6.18 4.59
N PHE A 409 -23.95 -5.99 3.39
CA PHE A 409 -23.87 -7.01 2.35
C PHE A 409 -22.56 -7.79 2.36
N LEU A 410 -21.70 -7.56 3.37
CA LEU A 410 -20.39 -8.21 3.53
C LEU A 410 -19.52 -8.08 2.28
N ARG A 411 -19.67 -6.98 1.54
CA ARG A 411 -18.94 -6.70 0.30
C ARG A 411 -17.45 -6.67 0.57
N TYR A 412 -17.03 -6.11 1.69
CA TYR A 412 -15.63 -5.92 2.08
C TYR A 412 -15.16 -6.92 3.16
N SER A 413 -15.89 -8.04 3.33
CA SER A 413 -15.49 -9.13 4.22
C SER A 413 -14.11 -9.72 3.86
N TYR A 414 -13.48 -10.40 4.83
CA TYR A 414 -12.15 -11.00 4.67
C TYR A 414 -12.01 -11.78 3.36
N ARG A 415 -12.93 -12.72 3.08
CA ARG A 415 -12.90 -13.55 1.85
C ARG A 415 -13.09 -12.77 0.56
N ASN A 416 -13.75 -11.61 0.62
CA ASN A 416 -14.12 -10.84 -0.57
C ASN A 416 -13.07 -9.83 -0.99
N GLN A 417 -12.11 -9.46 -0.11
CA GLN A 417 -11.08 -8.45 -0.44
C GLN A 417 -10.33 -8.74 -1.76
N PRO A 418 -9.90 -9.99 -2.08
CA PRO A 418 -9.24 -10.28 -3.35
C PRO A 418 -10.11 -9.98 -4.57
N SER A 419 -11.38 -10.38 -4.53
CA SER A 419 -12.33 -10.17 -5.63
C SER A 419 -12.74 -8.70 -5.76
N VAL A 420 -12.87 -7.97 -4.64
CA VAL A 420 -13.20 -6.54 -4.66
C VAL A 420 -12.05 -5.71 -5.21
N VAL A 421 -10.81 -5.99 -4.81
CA VAL A 421 -9.66 -5.26 -5.36
C VAL A 421 -9.51 -5.56 -6.85
N TRP A 422 -9.73 -6.80 -7.29
CA TRP A 422 -9.81 -7.10 -8.72
C TRP A 422 -10.92 -6.31 -9.41
N TRP A 423 -12.12 -6.24 -8.82
CA TRP A 423 -13.22 -5.44 -9.36
C TRP A 423 -12.85 -3.96 -9.50
N ASN A 424 -12.16 -3.39 -8.51
CA ASN A 424 -11.66 -2.00 -8.56
C ASN A 424 -10.62 -1.81 -9.68
N LEU A 425 -9.74 -2.80 -9.89
CA LEU A 425 -8.77 -2.81 -10.98
C LEU A 425 -9.48 -2.92 -12.34
N VAL A 426 -10.54 -3.70 -12.48
CA VAL A 426 -11.36 -3.73 -13.71
C VAL A 426 -11.97 -2.36 -14.01
N ARG A 427 -12.55 -1.68 -13.00
CA ARG A 427 -13.07 -0.32 -13.17
C ARG A 427 -11.99 0.67 -13.60
N PHE A 428 -10.79 0.54 -13.06
CA PHE A 428 -9.63 1.29 -13.53
C PHE A 428 -9.37 0.94 -15.01
N GLY A 429 -9.20 -0.33 -15.36
CA GLY A 429 -9.02 -0.83 -16.73
C GLY A 429 -10.08 -0.32 -17.75
N GLU A 430 -11.32 -0.15 -17.32
CA GLU A 430 -12.40 0.42 -18.14
C GLU A 430 -12.32 1.94 -18.30
N ALA A 431 -11.97 2.68 -17.25
CA ALA A 431 -11.66 4.12 -17.36
C ALA A 431 -10.47 4.35 -18.32
N LEU A 432 -9.56 3.38 -18.29
CA LEU A 432 -8.44 3.21 -19.19
C LEU A 432 -8.84 2.76 -20.62
N GLY A 433 -10.09 2.36 -20.89
CA GLY A 433 -10.46 1.60 -22.09
C GLY A 433 -10.08 2.28 -23.42
N GLU A 434 -10.38 3.57 -23.59
CA GLU A 434 -10.14 4.25 -24.87
C GLU A 434 -8.67 4.34 -25.24
N LEU A 435 -7.78 4.63 -24.29
CA LEU A 435 -6.37 4.71 -24.65
C LEU A 435 -5.73 3.31 -24.72
N LEU A 436 -6.31 2.28 -24.06
CA LEU A 436 -5.84 0.88 -24.10
C LEU A 436 -6.10 0.38 -25.52
N ALA A 437 -7.31 0.68 -26.01
CA ALA A 437 -7.75 0.47 -27.37
C ALA A 437 -6.89 1.24 -28.38
N ALA A 438 -6.54 2.50 -28.13
CA ALA A 438 -5.69 3.27 -29.04
C ALA A 438 -4.25 2.70 -29.14
N GLY A 439 -3.71 2.12 -28.07
CA GLY A 439 -2.40 1.45 -28.09
C GLY A 439 -1.25 2.37 -28.53
N PRO A 440 -0.45 2.03 -29.57
CA PRO A 440 0.59 2.92 -30.08
C PRO A 440 0.08 4.24 -30.68
N ARG A 441 -1.22 4.36 -30.97
CA ARG A 441 -1.85 5.52 -31.60
C ARG A 441 -2.42 6.52 -30.58
N VAL A 442 -2.04 6.41 -29.31
CA VAL A 442 -2.48 7.33 -28.25
C VAL A 442 -2.04 8.77 -28.47
N ASP A 443 -0.96 8.98 -29.22
CA ASP A 443 -0.46 10.31 -29.58
C ASP A 443 -0.92 10.75 -31.00
N ASP A 444 -1.78 9.97 -31.67
CA ASP A 444 -2.35 10.35 -32.96
C ASP A 444 -3.23 11.60 -32.77
N PRO A 445 -2.99 12.71 -33.50
CA PRO A 445 -3.77 13.94 -33.35
C PRO A 445 -5.28 13.73 -33.45
N ARG A 446 -5.72 12.80 -34.31
CA ARG A 446 -7.14 12.47 -34.50
C ARG A 446 -7.75 11.86 -33.23
N PHE A 447 -7.00 11.00 -32.54
CA PHE A 447 -7.41 10.43 -31.26
C PHE A 447 -7.39 11.46 -30.14
N VAL A 448 -6.35 12.29 -30.09
CA VAL A 448 -6.20 13.35 -29.08
C VAL A 448 -7.36 14.35 -29.16
N GLU A 449 -7.78 14.71 -30.37
CA GLU A 449 -8.85 15.67 -30.61
C GLU A 449 -10.25 15.07 -30.49
N ALA A 450 -10.46 13.85 -31.01
CA ALA A 450 -11.80 13.30 -31.22
C ALA A 450 -11.98 11.81 -30.85
N GLY A 451 -11.01 11.20 -30.16
CA GLY A 451 -11.13 9.87 -29.55
C GLY A 451 -11.16 8.70 -30.54
N LEU A 452 -11.62 7.53 -30.08
CA LEU A 452 -11.63 6.29 -30.86
C LEU A 452 -12.47 6.38 -32.14
N ALA A 453 -13.56 7.15 -32.13
CA ALA A 453 -14.43 7.31 -33.31
C ALA A 453 -13.70 7.97 -34.48
N ALA A 454 -12.79 8.91 -34.21
CA ALA A 454 -11.98 9.53 -35.25
C ALA A 454 -10.89 8.59 -35.78
N LEU A 455 -10.32 7.75 -34.91
CA LEU A 455 -9.40 6.68 -35.33
C LEU A 455 -10.11 5.64 -36.20
N ALA A 456 -11.29 5.17 -35.80
CA ALA A 456 -12.06 4.19 -36.55
C ALA A 456 -12.48 4.73 -37.94
N LYS A 457 -12.93 5.99 -38.02
CA LYS A 457 -13.24 6.64 -39.30
C LYS A 457 -12.01 6.76 -40.21
N ALA A 458 -10.84 7.06 -39.63
CA ALA A 458 -9.59 7.13 -40.39
C ALA A 458 -9.18 5.75 -40.93
N ASP A 459 -9.35 4.68 -40.14
CA ASP A 459 -9.02 3.31 -40.55
C ASP A 459 -9.92 2.84 -41.70
N VAL A 460 -11.24 3.13 -41.61
CA VAL A 460 -12.20 2.84 -42.67
C VAL A 460 -11.87 3.64 -43.94
N ALA A 461 -11.52 4.93 -43.82
CA ALA A 461 -11.16 5.78 -44.96
C ALA A 461 -9.84 5.34 -45.62
N ALA A 462 -8.90 4.78 -44.86
CA ALA A 462 -7.64 4.24 -45.36
C ALA A 462 -7.76 2.83 -45.98
N GLY A 463 -8.97 2.25 -46.00
CA GLY A 463 -9.21 0.93 -46.60
C GLY A 463 -8.78 -0.25 -45.72
N TYR A 464 -8.51 -0.03 -44.43
CA TYR A 464 -8.29 -1.10 -43.45
C TYR A 464 -9.64 -1.73 -43.06
N GLY A 465 -10.30 -2.36 -44.02
CA GLY A 465 -11.53 -3.10 -43.82
C GLY A 465 -11.25 -4.48 -43.24
N GLY A 466 -11.29 -4.61 -41.91
CA GLY A 466 -11.63 -5.84 -41.20
C GLY A 466 -10.89 -7.13 -41.59
N GLY A 467 -9.56 -7.09 -41.71
CA GLY A 467 -8.70 -8.28 -41.90
C GLY A 467 -7.90 -8.59 -40.63
N THR A 468 -8.13 -9.77 -40.05
CA THR A 468 -7.29 -10.39 -39.02
C THR A 468 -5.82 -10.40 -39.46
N GLY A 469 -4.92 -9.76 -38.73
CA GLY A 469 -3.50 -9.75 -39.10
C GLY A 469 -2.60 -9.24 -37.98
N ASP A 470 -1.85 -10.17 -37.40
CA ASP A 470 -0.81 -10.01 -36.39
C ASP A 470 0.01 -8.71 -36.50
N GLY A 471 -0.12 -7.86 -35.48
CA GLY A 471 0.89 -7.02 -34.79
C GLY A 471 2.18 -6.50 -35.43
N ASN A 472 2.43 -6.55 -36.74
CA ASN A 472 3.78 -6.27 -37.27
C ASN A 472 3.83 -5.56 -38.64
N GLY A 473 2.91 -4.61 -38.90
CA GLY A 473 2.84 -3.92 -40.19
C GLY A 473 2.65 -2.41 -40.11
N VAL A 474 3.59 -1.66 -39.53
CA VAL A 474 3.70 -0.21 -39.80
C VAL A 474 5.17 0.18 -39.98
N ALA A 475 5.68 -0.05 -41.18
CA ALA A 475 6.93 0.52 -41.65
C ALA A 475 6.83 0.75 -43.18
N ALA A 476 5.90 1.59 -43.62
CA ALA A 476 5.93 2.23 -44.94
C ALA A 476 4.73 3.17 -45.09
N ALA A 477 4.93 4.47 -44.89
CA ALA A 477 4.26 5.56 -45.62
C ALA A 477 4.67 6.92 -45.03
N ALA A 478 5.97 7.21 -45.09
CA ALA A 478 6.46 8.58 -45.06
C ALA A 478 7.14 8.81 -46.41
N ASP A 479 6.34 9.04 -47.45
CA ASP A 479 6.74 9.71 -48.71
C ASP A 479 5.59 9.62 -49.73
N ALA A 480 4.74 10.65 -49.75
CA ALA A 480 3.92 11.00 -50.91
C ALA A 480 3.36 12.42 -50.73
N ALA A 481 4.26 13.42 -50.68
CA ALA A 481 3.89 14.82 -50.77
C ALA A 481 4.41 15.40 -52.10
N SER A 482 3.72 15.13 -53.21
CA SER A 482 3.73 16.01 -54.40
C SER A 482 2.77 15.52 -55.51
N SER A 483 1.54 16.02 -55.52
CA SER A 483 0.79 16.23 -56.77
C SER A 483 -0.44 17.10 -56.50
N SER A 484 -0.55 18.20 -57.23
CA SER A 484 -1.65 19.17 -57.18
C SER A 484 -3.04 18.55 -57.42
N PRO A 485 -4.13 19.09 -56.85
CA PRO A 485 -5.46 18.54 -57.05
C PRO A 485 -6.04 18.99 -58.39
N GLY A 486 -6.46 18.02 -59.20
CA GLY A 486 -7.38 18.23 -60.31
C GLY A 486 -8.81 18.31 -59.79
N ASN A 487 -9.57 19.31 -60.27
CA ASN A 487 -11.00 19.47 -60.00
C ASN A 487 -11.79 18.25 -60.49
N GLY A 488 -12.45 17.58 -59.55
CA GLY A 488 -13.48 16.58 -59.83
C GLY A 488 -14.38 16.46 -58.62
N ASP A 489 -15.63 16.91 -58.75
CA ASP A 489 -16.70 16.68 -57.78
C ASP A 489 -16.97 15.17 -57.67
N ALA A 490 -16.29 14.52 -56.73
CA ALA A 490 -16.68 13.22 -56.21
C ALA A 490 -17.37 13.48 -54.86
N ALA A 491 -18.69 13.35 -54.83
CA ALA A 491 -19.44 13.29 -53.59
C ALA A 491 -18.82 12.19 -52.71
N ALA A 492 -18.15 12.59 -51.63
CA ALA A 492 -17.60 11.68 -50.65
C ALA A 492 -18.78 10.93 -50.01
N SER A 493 -19.01 9.69 -50.44
CA SER A 493 -19.91 8.78 -49.74
C SER A 493 -19.41 8.68 -48.30
N GLN A 494 -20.25 9.07 -47.34
CA GLN A 494 -19.92 8.89 -45.93
C GLN A 494 -19.51 7.43 -45.70
N PRO A 495 -18.45 7.16 -44.92
CA PRO A 495 -18.10 5.78 -44.58
C PRO A 495 -19.34 5.12 -43.99
N ALA A 496 -19.73 3.95 -44.50
CA ALA A 496 -20.89 3.22 -44.03
C ALA A 496 -20.79 3.08 -42.50
N GLU A 497 -21.80 3.57 -41.76
CA GLU A 497 -21.77 3.62 -40.29
C GLU A 497 -21.43 2.25 -39.69
N ASP A 498 -21.96 1.19 -40.28
CA ASP A 498 -21.69 -0.22 -39.94
C ASP A 498 -20.19 -0.58 -39.95
N ALA A 499 -19.41 -0.04 -40.89
CA ALA A 499 -17.98 -0.33 -41.00
C ALA A 499 -17.17 0.38 -39.90
N VAL A 500 -17.58 1.59 -39.51
CA VAL A 500 -16.97 2.34 -38.41
C VAL A 500 -17.29 1.68 -37.08
N GLU A 501 -18.53 1.23 -36.89
CA GLU A 501 -18.96 0.51 -35.70
C GLU A 501 -18.17 -0.80 -35.51
N LYS A 502 -17.92 -1.54 -36.60
CA LYS A 502 -17.08 -2.75 -36.55
C LYS A 502 -15.64 -2.45 -36.09
N VAL A 503 -14.99 -1.43 -36.63
CA VAL A 503 -13.63 -1.05 -36.21
C VAL A 503 -13.60 -0.56 -34.75
N LEU A 504 -14.65 0.15 -34.30
CA LEU A 504 -14.79 0.53 -32.90
C LEU A 504 -14.91 -0.68 -31.98
N ALA A 505 -15.67 -1.70 -32.37
CA ALA A 505 -15.77 -2.95 -31.63
C ALA A 505 -14.42 -3.69 -31.55
N ASP A 506 -13.66 -3.73 -32.65
CA ASP A 506 -12.32 -4.34 -32.68
C ASP A 506 -11.34 -3.59 -31.74
N LEU A 507 -11.39 -2.26 -31.74
CA LEU A 507 -10.59 -1.42 -30.84
C LEU A 507 -10.97 -1.64 -29.36
N ALA A 508 -12.27 -1.71 -29.05
CA ALA A 508 -12.76 -2.01 -27.71
C ALA A 508 -12.32 -3.41 -27.23
N SER A 509 -12.41 -4.42 -28.10
CA SER A 509 -11.98 -5.79 -27.81
C SER A 509 -10.48 -5.88 -27.45
N ARG A 510 -9.64 -5.01 -28.04
CA ARG A 510 -8.23 -4.92 -27.64
C ARG A 510 -8.04 -4.43 -26.21
N ALA A 511 -8.83 -3.47 -25.75
CA ALA A 511 -8.78 -3.00 -24.37
C ALA A 511 -9.25 -4.11 -23.40
N GLU A 512 -10.35 -4.77 -23.73
CA GLU A 512 -10.85 -5.93 -22.98
C GLU A 512 -9.80 -7.04 -22.87
N ALA A 513 -9.12 -7.37 -23.96
CA ALA A 513 -8.04 -8.37 -23.94
C ALA A 513 -6.91 -8.00 -22.96
N VAL A 514 -6.51 -6.72 -22.91
CA VAL A 514 -5.50 -6.26 -21.93
C VAL A 514 -6.03 -6.40 -20.50
N ILE A 515 -7.29 -6.06 -20.25
CA ILE A 515 -7.92 -6.19 -18.93
C ILE A 515 -7.96 -7.67 -18.51
N MET A 516 -8.39 -8.56 -19.39
CA MET A 516 -8.47 -9.99 -19.13
C MET A 516 -7.09 -10.60 -18.83
N HIS A 517 -6.07 -10.30 -19.65
CA HIS A 517 -4.71 -10.77 -19.39
C HIS A 517 -4.13 -10.24 -18.08
N ALA A 518 -4.44 -9.00 -17.70
CA ALA A 518 -4.05 -8.48 -16.40
C ALA A 518 -4.77 -9.21 -15.24
N GLY A 519 -5.97 -9.74 -15.48
CA GLY A 519 -6.70 -10.58 -14.52
C GLY A 519 -6.00 -11.90 -14.25
N ASP A 520 -5.49 -12.55 -15.29
CA ASP A 520 -4.67 -13.75 -15.14
C ASP A 520 -3.41 -13.45 -14.32
N GLU A 521 -2.73 -12.34 -14.62
CA GLU A 521 -1.58 -11.89 -13.84
C GLU A 521 -1.91 -11.55 -12.39
N TYR A 522 -3.06 -10.91 -12.13
CA TYR A 522 -3.52 -10.63 -10.78
C TYR A 522 -3.65 -11.93 -9.99
N LYS A 523 -4.35 -12.92 -10.56
CA LYS A 523 -4.54 -14.24 -9.95
C LYS A 523 -3.20 -14.93 -9.70
N SER A 524 -2.33 -15.03 -10.72
CA SER A 524 -1.04 -15.70 -10.59
C SER A 524 -0.15 -15.04 -9.53
N VAL A 525 -0.06 -13.70 -9.52
CA VAL A 525 0.77 -12.97 -8.54
C VAL A 525 0.20 -13.06 -7.14
N PHE A 526 -1.12 -12.95 -6.99
CA PHE A 526 -1.80 -13.12 -5.71
C PHE A 526 -1.55 -14.52 -5.14
N ILE A 527 -1.83 -15.57 -5.91
CA ILE A 527 -1.69 -16.97 -5.46
C ILE A 527 -0.23 -17.29 -5.12
N ALA A 528 0.73 -16.85 -5.94
CA ALA A 528 2.15 -17.06 -5.68
C ALA A 528 2.60 -16.39 -4.38
N GLU A 529 2.23 -15.12 -4.15
CA GLU A 529 2.59 -14.41 -2.93
C GLU A 529 1.86 -14.99 -1.70
N TYR A 530 0.59 -15.35 -1.84
CA TYR A 530 -0.20 -15.97 -0.78
C TYR A 530 0.40 -17.32 -0.34
N LYS A 531 0.69 -18.22 -1.29
CA LYS A 531 1.36 -19.51 -1.03
C LYS A 531 2.70 -19.31 -0.33
N ARG A 532 3.52 -18.38 -0.84
CA ARG A 532 4.84 -18.05 -0.26
C ARG A 532 4.72 -17.59 1.19
N LEU A 533 3.74 -16.74 1.50
CA LEU A 533 3.52 -16.21 2.84
C LEU A 533 3.03 -17.30 3.81
N PHE A 534 2.04 -18.10 3.42
CA PHE A 534 1.56 -19.19 4.28
C PHE A 534 2.62 -20.27 4.53
N ALA A 535 3.41 -20.63 3.51
CA ALA A 535 4.54 -21.53 3.68
C ALA A 535 5.52 -20.99 4.73
N ALA A 536 5.90 -19.71 4.62
CA ALA A 536 6.78 -19.07 5.59
C ALA A 536 6.17 -19.05 7.01
N ARG A 537 4.88 -18.71 7.15
CA ARG A 537 4.16 -18.70 8.44
C ARG A 537 4.08 -20.09 9.07
N LEU A 538 4.10 -21.16 8.28
CA LEU A 538 4.14 -22.55 8.71
C LEU A 538 5.56 -23.12 8.93
N GLY A 539 6.60 -22.34 8.65
CA GLY A 539 7.99 -22.78 8.76
C GLY A 539 8.43 -23.73 7.66
N LEU A 540 7.82 -23.64 6.48
CA LEU A 540 8.15 -24.41 5.29
C LEU A 540 9.01 -23.56 4.34
N SER A 541 9.91 -24.22 3.61
CA SER A 541 10.65 -23.58 2.54
C SER A 541 9.69 -23.07 1.46
N PRO A 542 9.96 -21.91 0.85
CA PRO A 542 9.18 -21.45 -0.30
C PRO A 542 9.19 -22.54 -1.36
N LEU A 543 8.02 -22.91 -1.89
CA LEU A 543 7.95 -23.82 -3.02
C LEU A 543 8.82 -23.23 -4.15
N PRO A 544 9.75 -24.01 -4.75
CA PRO A 544 10.46 -23.52 -5.91
C PRO A 544 9.45 -23.15 -7.00
N PRO A 545 9.71 -22.11 -7.80
CA PRO A 545 8.88 -21.85 -8.97
C PRO A 545 8.85 -23.12 -9.83
N PRO A 546 7.71 -23.46 -10.43
CA PRO A 546 7.64 -24.63 -11.29
C PRO A 546 8.73 -24.51 -12.39
N PRO A 547 9.47 -25.59 -12.69
CA PRO A 547 10.45 -25.56 -13.76
C PRO A 547 9.73 -25.18 -15.07
N PRO A 548 10.38 -24.44 -15.99
CA PRO A 548 9.83 -24.23 -17.32
C PRO A 548 9.85 -25.59 -18.06
N THR A 549 8.76 -26.34 -18.00
CA THR A 549 8.59 -27.60 -18.74
C THR A 549 7.90 -27.33 -20.06
N THR A 550 8.43 -27.92 -21.14
CA THR A 550 7.94 -27.82 -22.53
C THR A 550 6.75 -28.74 -22.83
N GLU A 551 6.08 -29.27 -21.80
CA GLU A 551 4.93 -30.15 -21.96
C GLU A 551 3.79 -29.62 -21.11
N ASN A 552 2.58 -29.62 -21.68
CA ASN A 552 1.32 -29.23 -21.06
C ASN A 552 1.14 -29.96 -19.73
N THR A 553 1.63 -29.37 -18.64
CA THR A 553 1.15 -29.66 -17.30
C THR A 553 -0.24 -29.03 -17.20
N ASP A 554 -1.24 -29.84 -16.91
CA ASP A 554 -2.59 -29.37 -16.62
C ASP A 554 -2.51 -28.15 -15.70
N GLU A 555 -3.15 -27.04 -16.09
CA GLU A 555 -3.16 -25.74 -15.39
C GLU A 555 -3.60 -25.85 -13.90
N ALA A 556 -4.10 -27.02 -13.48
CA ALA A 556 -4.62 -27.33 -12.15
C ALA A 556 -3.57 -27.34 -11.01
N ASP A 557 -2.32 -27.71 -11.27
CA ASP A 557 -1.30 -27.86 -10.20
C ASP A 557 -0.76 -26.51 -9.69
N THR A 558 -0.78 -25.47 -10.52
CA THR A 558 -0.39 -24.11 -10.10
C THR A 558 -1.47 -23.39 -9.30
N GLU A 559 -2.74 -23.80 -9.40
CA GLU A 559 -3.88 -23.11 -8.80
C GLU A 559 -4.31 -23.66 -7.44
N THR A 560 -4.01 -24.92 -7.12
CA THR A 560 -4.43 -25.56 -5.87
C THR A 560 -3.56 -25.12 -4.69
N MET A 561 -4.21 -24.70 -3.59
CA MET A 561 -3.52 -24.41 -2.32
C MET A 561 -3.02 -25.70 -1.68
N ASP A 562 -1.92 -25.62 -0.94
CA ASP A 562 -1.41 -26.75 -0.17
C ASP A 562 -2.55 -27.26 0.76
N PRO A 563 -2.92 -28.55 0.70
CA PRO A 563 -3.96 -29.12 1.56
C PRO A 563 -3.74 -28.86 3.05
N LEU A 564 -2.48 -28.68 3.46
CA LEU A 564 -2.12 -28.32 4.83
C LEU A 564 -2.64 -26.93 5.22
N VAL A 565 -2.60 -25.97 4.29
CA VAL A 565 -3.09 -24.60 4.48
C VAL A 565 -4.61 -24.60 4.50
N THR A 566 -5.27 -25.27 3.55
CA THR A 566 -6.74 -25.34 3.54
C THR A 566 -7.27 -26.05 4.79
N GLY A 567 -6.67 -27.19 5.15
CA GLY A 567 -7.04 -27.92 6.35
C GLY A 567 -6.79 -27.13 7.63
N LEU A 568 -5.79 -26.25 7.67
CA LEU A 568 -5.59 -25.33 8.80
C LEU A 568 -6.74 -24.33 8.90
N LEU A 569 -7.08 -23.66 7.80
CA LEU A 569 -8.12 -22.65 7.78
C LEU A 569 -9.49 -23.24 8.15
N ASP A 570 -9.79 -24.45 7.68
CA ASP A 570 -10.99 -25.19 8.06
C ASP A 570 -11.04 -25.45 9.58
N VAL A 571 -9.92 -25.89 10.18
CA VAL A 571 -9.82 -26.11 11.63
C VAL A 571 -9.94 -24.80 12.41
N MET A 572 -9.35 -23.71 11.92
CA MET A 572 -9.46 -22.40 12.55
C MET A 572 -10.89 -21.85 12.52
N GLU A 573 -11.59 -22.00 11.40
CA GLU A 573 -12.98 -21.57 11.23
C GLU A 573 -13.93 -22.39 12.13
N GLU A 574 -13.82 -23.72 12.07
CA GLU A 574 -14.67 -24.64 12.84
C GLU A 574 -14.53 -24.47 14.36
N LEU A 575 -13.33 -24.14 14.83
CA LEU A 575 -13.01 -24.02 16.25
C LEU A 575 -12.88 -22.59 16.74
N GLU A 576 -13.17 -21.60 15.89
CA GLU A 576 -13.07 -20.16 16.18
C GLU A 576 -11.71 -19.76 16.76
N LEU A 577 -10.61 -20.32 16.24
CA LEU A 577 -9.27 -20.09 16.78
C LEU A 577 -8.74 -18.70 16.44
N ASP A 578 -7.91 -18.13 17.32
CA ASP A 578 -7.23 -16.86 17.05
C ASP A 578 -6.27 -17.01 15.86
N PHE A 579 -6.48 -16.21 14.82
CA PHE A 579 -5.78 -16.36 13.55
C PHE A 579 -4.28 -16.14 13.70
N ASN A 580 -3.85 -15.04 14.31
CA ASN A 580 -2.43 -14.68 14.38
C ASN A 580 -1.69 -15.38 15.54
N LEU A 581 -2.35 -15.54 16.69
CA LEU A 581 -1.76 -16.25 17.83
C LEU A 581 -1.55 -17.72 17.53
N PHE A 582 -2.36 -18.36 16.69
CA PHE A 582 -2.11 -19.72 16.25
C PHE A 582 -0.72 -19.85 15.62
N PHE A 583 -0.39 -19.03 14.62
CA PHE A 583 0.91 -19.08 13.96
C PHE A 583 2.05 -18.70 14.92
N ARG A 584 1.81 -17.73 15.82
CA ARG A 584 2.80 -17.36 16.84
C ARG A 584 3.09 -18.51 17.80
N ARG A 585 2.06 -19.22 18.28
CA ARG A 585 2.20 -20.39 19.17
C ARG A 585 2.87 -21.55 18.44
N LEU A 586 2.47 -21.80 17.19
CA LEU A 586 3.08 -22.83 16.33
C LEU A 586 4.58 -22.59 16.13
N SER A 587 5.02 -21.33 16.08
CA SER A 587 6.44 -20.99 15.93
C SER A 587 7.34 -21.53 17.05
N THR A 588 6.79 -21.87 18.21
CA THR A 588 7.51 -22.44 19.36
C THR A 588 7.36 -23.95 19.51
N VAL A 589 6.48 -24.58 18.72
CA VAL A 589 6.25 -26.03 18.78
C VAL A 589 7.42 -26.74 18.14
N ARG A 590 8.00 -27.71 18.84
CA ARG A 590 9.06 -28.55 18.28
C ARG A 590 8.48 -29.79 17.62
N THR A 591 9.01 -30.21 16.48
CA THR A 591 8.55 -31.43 15.79
C THR A 591 8.80 -32.69 16.62
N ALA A 592 9.82 -32.68 17.48
CA ALA A 592 10.11 -33.76 18.41
C ALA A 592 9.00 -33.97 19.46
N ASP A 593 8.29 -32.90 19.85
CA ASP A 593 7.18 -32.97 20.80
C ASP A 593 5.92 -33.59 20.17
N LEU A 594 5.91 -33.75 18.84
CA LEU A 594 4.77 -34.24 18.07
C LEU A 594 4.93 -35.71 17.62
N VAL A 595 5.97 -36.42 18.08
CA VAL A 595 6.25 -37.81 17.69
C VAL A 595 5.10 -38.74 18.08
N THR A 596 4.69 -38.69 19.35
CA THR A 596 3.59 -39.49 19.90
C THR A 596 2.25 -38.79 19.76
N GLU A 597 1.16 -39.56 19.83
CA GLU A 597 -0.19 -38.99 19.81
C GLU A 597 -0.45 -38.15 21.07
N GLU A 598 0.01 -38.61 22.23
CA GLU A 598 -0.09 -37.90 23.49
C GLU A 598 0.60 -36.54 23.42
N GLY A 599 1.80 -36.47 22.84
CA GLY A 599 2.54 -35.22 22.66
C GLY A 599 1.83 -34.25 21.72
N ARG A 600 1.21 -34.76 20.64
CA ARG A 600 0.35 -33.94 19.76
C ARG A 600 -0.89 -33.41 20.49
N ARG A 601 -1.56 -34.25 21.28
CA ARG A 601 -2.76 -33.88 22.06
C ARG A 601 -2.43 -32.87 23.17
N GLU A 602 -1.27 -33.00 23.82
CA GLU A 602 -0.79 -32.03 24.79
C GLU A 602 -0.50 -30.69 24.11
N THR A 603 0.17 -30.72 22.97
CA THR A 603 0.48 -29.50 22.18
C THR A 603 -0.78 -28.83 21.64
N ALA A 604 -1.81 -29.59 21.25
CA ALA A 604 -3.09 -29.06 20.77
C ALA A 604 -3.75 -28.10 21.79
N ASN A 605 -3.56 -28.31 23.09
CA ASN A 605 -4.08 -27.42 24.13
C ASN A 605 -3.63 -25.97 23.98
N ARG A 606 -2.43 -25.75 23.43
CA ARG A 606 -1.81 -24.43 23.35
C ARG A 606 -2.60 -23.49 22.44
N PHE A 607 -3.39 -24.01 21.51
CA PHE A 607 -4.05 -23.23 20.46
C PHE A 607 -5.45 -22.73 20.83
N PHE A 608 -6.05 -23.28 21.89
CA PHE A 608 -7.33 -22.79 22.38
C PHE A 608 -7.17 -21.50 23.18
N TYR A 609 -8.26 -20.75 23.29
CA TYR A 609 -8.38 -19.70 24.29
C TYR A 609 -8.23 -20.27 25.70
N ARG A 610 -7.70 -19.50 26.65
CA ARG A 610 -7.60 -19.88 28.07
C ARG A 610 -8.94 -20.32 28.69
N GLU A 611 -10.03 -19.77 28.17
CA GLU A 611 -11.41 -20.08 28.58
C GLU A 611 -11.92 -21.43 28.04
N GLY A 612 -11.15 -22.09 27.18
CA GLY A 612 -11.53 -23.31 26.47
C GLY A 612 -12.16 -23.05 25.10
N LEU A 613 -12.76 -24.08 24.52
CA LEU A 613 -13.45 -23.99 23.24
C LEU A 613 -14.72 -23.14 23.36
N THR A 614 -14.82 -22.12 22.52
CA THR A 614 -16.01 -21.30 22.34
C THR A 614 -16.73 -21.82 21.10
N GLY A 615 -17.87 -22.50 21.25
CA GLY A 615 -18.63 -23.06 20.13
C GLY A 615 -19.51 -24.25 20.51
N LEU A 616 -20.16 -24.83 19.50
CA LEU A 616 -21.03 -26.02 19.63
C LEU A 616 -20.26 -27.34 19.73
N ASN A 617 -18.94 -27.30 19.53
CA ASN A 617 -18.08 -28.48 19.49
C ASN A 617 -17.60 -28.88 20.90
N ASP A 618 -17.59 -30.17 21.20
CA ASP A 618 -17.04 -30.66 22.45
C ASP A 618 -15.51 -30.51 22.46
N ALA A 619 -14.96 -30.31 23.66
CA ALA A 619 -13.55 -29.97 23.84
C ALA A 619 -12.56 -31.05 23.37
N GLU A 620 -13.06 -32.27 23.21
CA GLU A 620 -12.27 -33.43 22.82
C GLU A 620 -12.21 -33.58 21.31
N THR A 621 -13.33 -33.40 20.60
CA THR A 621 -13.39 -33.36 19.14
C THR A 621 -12.49 -32.25 18.59
N GLY A 622 -12.59 -31.03 19.13
CA GLY A 622 -11.73 -29.92 18.67
C GLY A 622 -10.24 -30.17 18.88
N ARG A 623 -9.87 -30.78 20.02
CA ARG A 623 -8.49 -31.19 20.31
C ARG A 623 -8.00 -32.25 19.33
N GLN A 624 -8.84 -33.23 18.99
CA GLN A 624 -8.49 -34.26 18.02
C GLN A 624 -8.26 -33.66 16.63
N ARG A 625 -9.08 -32.71 16.19
CA ARG A 625 -8.89 -32.01 14.90
C ARG A 625 -7.52 -31.33 14.79
N ILE A 626 -7.11 -30.60 15.83
CA ILE A 626 -5.78 -29.97 15.89
C ILE A 626 -4.67 -31.04 15.98
N THR A 627 -4.89 -32.12 16.73
CA THR A 627 -3.94 -33.24 16.86
C THR A 627 -3.64 -33.87 15.50
N ASP A 628 -4.69 -34.13 14.71
CA ASP A 628 -4.59 -34.71 13.37
C ASP A 628 -3.89 -33.76 12.40
N TRP A 629 -4.21 -32.46 12.49
CA TRP A 629 -3.55 -31.44 11.68
C TRP A 629 -2.05 -31.29 12.04
N LEU A 630 -1.71 -31.30 13.33
CA LEU A 630 -0.31 -31.25 13.80
C LEU A 630 0.51 -32.45 13.30
N ALA A 631 -0.11 -33.62 13.14
CA ALA A 631 0.56 -34.77 12.54
C ALA A 631 0.94 -34.49 11.07
N GLN A 632 -0.01 -33.97 10.29
CA GLN A 632 0.22 -33.61 8.88
C GLN A 632 1.28 -32.49 8.74
N TRP A 633 1.20 -31.46 9.59
CA TRP A 633 2.19 -30.38 9.61
C TRP A 633 3.60 -30.90 9.94
N ARG A 634 3.74 -31.76 10.96
CA ARG A 634 5.02 -32.36 11.33
C ARG A 634 5.63 -33.15 10.18
N ASP A 635 4.84 -33.98 9.52
CA ASP A 635 5.33 -34.80 8.42
C ASP A 635 5.75 -33.92 7.23
N ARG A 636 4.99 -32.86 6.93
CA ARG A 636 5.36 -31.88 5.89
C ARG A 636 6.66 -31.13 6.20
N VAL A 637 6.90 -30.75 7.45
CA VAL A 637 8.15 -30.11 7.90
C VAL A 637 9.35 -31.06 7.76
N ARG A 638 9.15 -32.35 8.05
CA ARG A 638 10.18 -33.39 7.88
C ARG A 638 10.54 -33.60 6.40
N GLU A 639 9.53 -33.67 5.55
CA GLU A 639 9.71 -33.76 4.09
C GLU A 639 10.50 -32.57 3.55
N ASP A 640 10.16 -31.36 4.01
CA ASP A 640 10.84 -30.11 3.63
C ASP A 640 12.32 -30.10 4.01
N SER A 641 12.62 -30.67 5.19
CA SER A 641 13.95 -30.73 5.77
C SER A 641 14.90 -31.72 5.07
N SER A 642 14.45 -32.38 3.99
CA SER A 642 15.19 -33.32 3.13
C SER A 642 15.85 -34.48 3.89
N GLN A 643 15.32 -34.87 5.04
CA GLN A 643 15.77 -36.02 5.81
C GLN A 643 14.63 -37.02 5.96
N GLY A 644 14.75 -38.18 5.31
CA GLY A 644 13.84 -39.32 5.51
C GLY A 644 13.96 -39.99 6.90
N GLY A 645 14.52 -39.30 7.89
CA GLY A 645 14.65 -39.75 9.28
C GLY A 645 13.42 -39.37 10.12
N GLU A 646 13.27 -40.00 11.29
CA GLU A 646 12.13 -39.78 12.19
C GLU A 646 12.13 -38.38 12.83
N HIS A 647 13.30 -37.75 12.93
CA HIS A 647 13.50 -36.46 13.63
C HIS A 647 14.15 -35.42 12.68
N VAL A 648 13.77 -34.16 12.85
CA VAL A 648 14.44 -33.01 12.23
C VAL A 648 15.68 -32.68 13.07
N ASP A 649 16.80 -32.42 12.41
CA ASP A 649 18.05 -31.97 13.05
C ASP A 649 17.84 -30.69 13.89
N GLU A 650 18.45 -30.61 15.07
CA GLU A 650 18.21 -29.51 16.02
C GLU A 650 18.59 -28.14 15.45
N ASP A 651 19.66 -28.03 14.65
CA ASP A 651 20.05 -26.75 14.06
C ASP A 651 19.02 -26.28 13.03
N LYS A 652 18.47 -27.23 12.24
CA LYS A 652 17.38 -26.95 11.30
C LYS A 652 16.09 -26.58 12.02
N GLU A 653 15.78 -27.26 13.12
CA GLU A 653 14.62 -26.98 13.93
C GLU A 653 14.68 -25.57 14.55
N GLN A 654 15.83 -25.22 15.13
CA GLN A 654 16.06 -23.86 15.64
C GLN A 654 16.03 -22.81 14.52
N ALA A 655 16.53 -23.14 13.32
CA ALA A 655 16.43 -22.26 12.16
C ALA A 655 14.97 -22.04 11.72
N ARG A 656 14.15 -23.11 11.72
CA ARG A 656 12.70 -23.03 11.43
C ARG A 656 11.98 -22.16 12.45
N ILE A 657 12.23 -22.36 13.75
CA ILE A 657 11.65 -21.56 14.84
C ILE A 657 12.00 -20.07 14.65
N ARG A 658 13.28 -19.75 14.42
CA ARG A 658 13.71 -18.37 14.15
C ARG A 658 13.03 -17.79 12.91
N ALA A 659 12.95 -18.55 11.83
CA ALA A 659 12.31 -18.12 10.58
C ALA A 659 10.81 -17.84 10.77
N MET A 660 10.10 -18.72 11.49
CA MET A 660 8.68 -18.53 11.81
C MET A 660 8.46 -17.31 12.71
N LYS A 661 9.26 -17.13 13.76
CA LYS A 661 9.14 -15.95 14.65
C LYS A 661 9.38 -14.64 13.91
N ALA A 662 10.21 -14.63 12.87
CA ALA A 662 10.49 -13.46 12.05
C ALA A 662 9.34 -13.07 11.10
N VAL A 663 8.35 -13.94 10.89
CA VAL A 663 7.19 -13.68 10.00
C VAL A 663 5.83 -13.79 10.71
N ASN A 664 5.79 -14.39 11.90
CA ASN A 664 4.59 -14.51 12.72
C ASN A 664 4.68 -13.51 13.88
N PRO A 665 3.96 -12.37 13.78
CA PRO A 665 4.06 -11.30 14.77
C PRO A 665 3.55 -11.78 16.13
N ASN A 666 4.22 -11.32 17.18
CA ASN A 666 3.75 -11.45 18.55
C ASN A 666 2.73 -10.35 18.89
N PHE A 667 2.93 -9.15 18.34
CA PHE A 667 2.05 -8.00 18.54
C PHE A 667 1.38 -7.56 17.24
N ILE A 668 0.09 -7.27 17.34
CA ILE A 668 -0.74 -6.64 16.31
C ILE A 668 -1.63 -5.62 17.02
N PRO A 669 -1.81 -4.40 16.49
CA PRO A 669 -2.72 -3.41 17.06
C PRO A 669 -4.18 -3.80 16.83
N ARG A 670 -4.67 -4.77 17.60
CA ARG A 670 -6.05 -5.29 17.55
C ARG A 670 -7.05 -4.21 17.95
N GLY A 671 -8.29 -4.35 17.49
CA GLY A 671 -9.35 -3.34 17.72
C GLY A 671 -9.53 -2.98 19.20
N TRP A 672 -9.51 -3.98 20.09
CA TRP A 672 -9.66 -3.77 21.53
C TRP A 672 -8.49 -3.04 22.17
N ILE A 673 -7.26 -3.27 21.69
CA ILE A 673 -6.06 -2.57 22.15
C ILE A 673 -6.16 -1.11 21.73
N LEU A 674 -6.54 -0.86 20.46
CA LEU A 674 -6.73 0.49 19.95
C LEU A 674 -7.83 1.24 20.71
N ASP A 675 -8.97 0.60 20.99
CA ASP A 675 -10.05 1.22 21.78
C ASP A 675 -9.64 1.51 23.22
N GLU A 676 -8.86 0.63 23.84
CA GLU A 676 -8.26 0.88 25.14
C GLU A 676 -7.31 2.09 25.11
N VAL A 677 -6.39 2.14 24.15
CA VAL A 677 -5.46 3.26 23.98
C VAL A 677 -6.21 4.56 23.73
N ILE A 678 -7.21 4.55 22.84
CA ILE A 678 -8.07 5.72 22.58
C ILE A 678 -8.73 6.19 23.88
N ARG A 679 -9.33 5.27 24.65
CA ARG A 679 -9.99 5.59 25.92
C ARG A 679 -9.00 6.22 26.92
N ARG A 680 -7.80 5.67 27.06
CA ARG A 680 -6.74 6.16 27.96
C ARG A 680 -6.25 7.55 27.56
N VAL A 681 -6.03 7.76 26.27
CA VAL A 681 -5.58 9.06 25.73
C VAL A 681 -6.69 10.11 25.81
N GLU A 682 -7.92 9.78 25.42
CA GLU A 682 -9.03 10.75 25.34
C GLU A 682 -9.65 11.07 26.70
N LYS A 683 -9.82 10.07 27.57
CA LYS A 683 -10.59 10.22 28.82
C LYS A 683 -9.74 10.26 30.08
N GLU A 684 -8.59 9.60 30.07
CA GLU A 684 -7.72 9.49 31.25
C GLU A 684 -6.50 10.41 31.17
N GLY A 685 -6.25 11.01 30.00
CA GLY A 685 -5.11 11.91 29.79
C GLY A 685 -3.76 11.19 29.73
N GLU A 686 -3.74 9.86 29.61
CA GLU A 686 -2.50 9.11 29.57
C GLU A 686 -1.88 9.19 28.17
N ARG A 687 -0.76 9.92 28.05
CA ARG A 687 -0.06 10.11 26.76
C ARG A 687 1.00 9.05 26.49
N ASP A 688 1.71 8.58 27.52
CA ASP A 688 2.84 7.64 27.36
C ASP A 688 2.43 6.29 26.75
N VAL A 689 1.16 5.90 26.88
CA VAL A 689 0.61 4.70 26.23
C VAL A 689 0.78 4.73 24.70
N LEU A 690 0.78 5.92 24.07
CA LEU A 690 1.04 6.07 22.63
C LEU A 690 2.49 5.72 22.27
N ARG A 691 3.46 6.08 23.12
CA ARG A 691 4.87 5.70 22.93
C ARG A 691 5.02 4.17 23.03
N ARG A 692 4.38 3.54 24.02
CA ARG A 692 4.49 2.10 24.25
C ARG A 692 3.85 1.28 23.14
N ILE A 693 2.62 1.59 22.74
CA ILE A 693 1.97 0.90 21.62
C ILE A 693 2.71 1.13 20.30
N MET A 694 3.24 2.33 20.06
CA MET A 694 4.03 2.61 18.85
C MET A 694 5.32 1.79 18.82
N HIS A 695 6.02 1.66 19.96
CA HIS A 695 7.22 0.84 20.04
C HIS A 695 6.92 -0.63 19.73
N MET A 696 5.85 -1.19 20.31
CA MET A 696 5.43 -2.56 19.98
C MET A 696 5.03 -2.71 18.50
N ALA A 697 4.34 -1.71 17.93
CA ALA A 697 3.97 -1.69 16.52
C ALA A 697 5.18 -1.66 15.57
N LEU A 698 6.27 -0.99 15.96
CA LEU A 698 7.52 -0.95 15.20
C LEU A 698 8.38 -2.22 15.35
N HIS A 699 8.17 -2.98 16.42
CA HIS A 699 8.89 -4.24 16.69
C HIS A 699 7.92 -5.43 16.89
N PRO A 700 7.02 -5.72 15.94
CA PRO A 700 5.88 -6.62 16.18
C PRO A 700 6.28 -8.09 16.34
N PHE A 701 7.50 -8.48 15.93
CA PHE A 701 8.00 -9.86 15.96
C PHE A 701 8.76 -10.22 17.24
N ALA A 702 9.10 -9.23 18.08
CA ALA A 702 9.84 -9.42 19.32
C ALA A 702 9.09 -10.37 20.28
N ASP A 703 9.83 -11.21 21.01
CA ASP A 703 9.25 -12.09 22.04
C ASP A 703 8.82 -11.30 23.29
N SER A 704 9.50 -10.20 23.58
CA SER A 704 9.25 -9.24 24.66
C SER A 704 9.85 -7.88 24.28
N TRP A 705 9.44 -6.79 24.94
CA TRP A 705 9.96 -5.45 24.67
C TRP A 705 10.66 -4.85 25.88
N ASP A 706 10.00 -4.78 27.03
CA ASP A 706 10.63 -4.20 28.23
C ASP A 706 11.97 -4.91 28.57
N GLY A 707 12.99 -4.10 28.83
CA GLY A 707 14.34 -4.55 29.13
C GLY A 707 15.11 -5.13 27.95
N GLN A 708 14.55 -5.16 26.74
CA GLN A 708 15.25 -5.58 25.53
C GLN A 708 15.95 -4.41 24.84
N GLU A 709 17.02 -4.72 24.11
CA GLU A 709 17.78 -3.75 23.33
C GLU A 709 17.21 -3.62 21.90
N PHE A 710 16.86 -2.40 21.50
CA PHE A 710 16.42 -2.05 20.15
C PHE A 710 17.23 -0.85 19.66
N ASP A 711 17.76 -0.93 18.44
CA ASP A 711 18.58 0.13 17.84
C ASP A 711 19.77 0.59 18.74
N GLY A 712 20.28 -0.29 19.61
CA GLY A 712 21.41 -0.01 20.52
C GLY A 712 21.03 0.55 21.89
N GLU A 713 19.73 0.72 22.17
CA GLU A 713 19.23 1.27 23.43
C GLU A 713 18.27 0.29 24.12
N VAL A 714 18.30 0.24 25.45
CA VAL A 714 17.37 -0.58 26.22
C VAL A 714 16.01 0.11 26.26
N TYR A 715 14.99 -0.57 25.78
CA TYR A 715 13.62 -0.08 25.86
C TYR A 715 13.04 -0.31 27.25
N HIS A 716 12.48 0.76 27.82
CA HIS A 716 11.76 0.75 29.09
C HIS A 716 10.27 0.95 28.84
N GLY A 717 9.51 -0.11 29.05
CA GLY A 717 8.09 -0.22 28.77
C GLY A 717 7.27 -0.61 30.00
N ASP A 718 6.19 -1.35 29.76
CA ASP A 718 5.36 -1.91 30.81
C ASP A 718 5.14 -3.39 30.49
N ALA A 719 5.92 -4.25 31.14
CA ALA A 719 5.93 -5.68 30.86
C ALA A 719 4.56 -6.35 31.09
N GLU A 720 3.75 -5.86 32.03
CA GLU A 720 2.41 -6.41 32.29
C GLU A 720 1.43 -6.03 31.17
N GLU A 721 1.46 -4.75 30.75
CA GLU A 721 0.67 -4.24 29.63
C GLU A 721 1.04 -4.92 28.31
N GLU A 722 2.33 -5.01 28.00
CA GLU A 722 2.86 -5.67 26.81
C GLU A 722 2.46 -7.15 26.75
N THR A 723 2.58 -7.83 27.90
CA THR A 723 2.16 -9.23 28.02
C THR A 723 0.64 -9.38 27.81
N ARG A 724 -0.16 -8.45 28.33
CA ARG A 724 -1.62 -8.49 28.15
C ARG A 724 -2.04 -8.24 26.70
N TRP A 725 -1.38 -7.34 25.99
CA TRP A 725 -1.66 -7.02 24.58
C TRP A 725 -1.22 -8.12 23.60
N THR A 726 -0.38 -9.07 24.03
CA THR A 726 0.02 -10.23 23.22
C THR A 726 -0.74 -11.52 23.58
N GLN A 727 -1.66 -11.45 24.54
CA GLN A 727 -2.48 -12.58 24.96
C GLN A 727 -3.80 -12.66 24.19
N ASP A 728 -4.60 -13.67 24.56
CA ASP A 728 -5.95 -13.88 24.07
C ASP A 728 -6.80 -12.61 24.12
N VAL A 729 -7.56 -12.39 23.05
CA VAL A 729 -8.54 -11.31 22.98
C VAL A 729 -9.61 -11.52 24.05
N PRO A 730 -9.89 -10.51 24.91
CA PRO A 730 -10.96 -10.57 25.90
C PRO A 730 -12.28 -10.95 25.24
N ARG A 731 -13.05 -11.85 25.86
CA ARG A 731 -14.24 -12.46 25.25
C ARG A 731 -15.26 -11.43 24.77
N GLU A 732 -15.54 -10.41 25.58
CA GLU A 732 -16.44 -9.30 25.25
C GLU A 732 -15.95 -8.39 24.12
N SER A 733 -14.68 -8.52 23.71
CA SER A 733 -14.02 -7.66 22.73
C SER A 733 -13.68 -8.37 21.41
N ARG A 734 -14.05 -9.65 21.24
CA ARG A 734 -13.83 -10.39 20.00
C ARG A 734 -14.74 -9.88 18.88
N ALA A 735 -14.22 -9.80 17.67
CA ALA A 735 -14.98 -9.40 16.47
C ALA A 735 -15.63 -8.01 16.55
N MET A 736 -15.02 -7.07 17.30
CA MET A 736 -15.52 -5.70 17.38
C MET A 736 -15.55 -5.04 16.00
N GLN A 737 -16.73 -4.56 15.60
CA GLN A 737 -16.89 -3.73 14.41
C GLN A 737 -16.70 -2.27 14.79
N CYS A 738 -16.02 -1.52 13.94
CA CYS A 738 -15.72 -0.11 14.21
C CYS A 738 -16.56 0.77 13.29
N SER A 739 -17.26 1.77 13.83
CA SER A 739 -17.78 2.87 13.01
C SER A 739 -16.70 3.94 12.90
N CYS A 740 -15.96 3.92 11.80
CA CYS A 740 -15.07 5.03 11.43
C CYS A 740 -15.43 5.52 10.03
N SER A 741 -16.70 5.41 9.63
CA SER A 741 -17.20 6.12 8.47
C SER A 741 -16.93 7.61 8.71
N SER A 742 -16.04 8.12 7.87
CA SER A 742 -15.31 9.36 8.08
C SER A 742 -16.05 10.55 7.53
#